data_AF-A0A2M7WEK8-F1
#
_entry.id   AF-A0A2M7WEK8-F1
#
_cell.length_a   1.000
_cell.length_b   1.000
_cell.length_c   1.000
_cell.angle_alpha   90.00
_cell.angle_beta   90.00
_cell.angle_gamma   90.00
#
_symmetry.space_group_name_H-M   'P 1'
#
loop_
_entity.id
_entity.type
_entity.pdbx_description
1 polymer ?
#
loop_
_entity_poly.entity_id
_entity_poly.type
_entity_poly.pdbx_seq_one_letter_code
_entity_poly.pdbx_strand_id
1 'polypeptide(L)'
;MSLPEFTFDDIESWLGPREVAKGKGYVAVVRLLEASGDRIEAEVRGTARRPYRVTVTFREQRGGWGVMGFCTCPVGYNCKHVAATLLAFAERSRQGAASGIGLEVSDWIESLRSVAPGATRPPPAQEQLLYVLAPGLTDAAPWDVTLHKVRLRRDGSFAGPSSPWNNIRQALLKPPRFVDEDDLAILGLLWRQGDDWARQYGDGQPLKNLHTPELMRRMLDTGRLCVDPSGDGEDWVPLDAGTPRPGEVVWRAEGNAPAVRPAIRTDPPSWRVVSAGGLWYLDLDRGLAGVVETPHSPKLLDRLLQAPPLPVAALPAVAQTLAVLDPKLPLPQAEEPPLVEVDPRPVLLLTTVVAMGLSHQGYDRYERTFDVAIPSFAYETVVLGPEASGEYHITLEGTLVRVARRRDEERLRLEELQSAGLSPVLGTPYLTPDPPRPVYALDNHAAWPSFMLDELPRLRALGWEVGFAEDFRQRIAPVESWEGEVVQGEEGWFDLDMGIVVEGRRFPLPPLLYQLFKRDPRLLDAQGLAGIDDEEVMALDLPDGGRVALPAGRIKPVMRTLIDLFDTPPGDTLRLSRWDAARLAELGDQERWQFKGMEDVAALAERLRQSRGVTAVAPPEGFMLELRPYQREGLAWLQFLREQDLAGILADDMGLGKTAQTLAHILTEKRAGRLDRPALVVLPTSLLFNWRREAARCAPDLRVLGLRGPDRAERFAAIAEHDVVLTTYPLVWRDIEALAAHSYHLLILDEAQTVKNAGSKGAQAVRRINARHRLCLTGTPLENHLGELWSQFDFLLPGFLGDAKRFAKQFRNPIEKQGDRLRGDLLARRVAPFMLRRSKSEVASDLPPKNVIVRSVELEGSQRDLYETVRSAMDAKVREAIAAKGLARSHILILDALLKLRQVCCDPRLLKTTTATRVKGGAKLDLLMEMLPELVEEGRRILVFSQFVAMLDLIAQALDKVGLPYLTLTGQTKDREAVVDRFQAGAAPVLLVSLKAGGVGLNLTAADTVIHFDPWWNPAAENQATDRAHRIGQTQAVFVYKLVAAGSIEEKILALQEHKAALAAGVLGDDATALGKFGPEDLQGLFEPLPEG
;
A
#
# COMPACT_ATOMS: atom_id res chain seq x y z
N MET A 1 9.58 -27.33 -48.81
CA MET A 1 8.20 -27.51 -49.32
C MET A 1 7.73 -26.18 -49.86
N SER A 2 7.10 -26.16 -51.05
CA SER A 2 6.43 -24.95 -51.54
C SER A 2 5.12 -24.75 -50.79
N LEU A 3 4.70 -23.50 -50.57
CA LEU A 3 3.37 -23.21 -50.05
C LEU A 3 2.30 -23.91 -50.90
N PRO A 4 1.24 -24.46 -50.28
CA PRO A 4 0.12 -24.99 -51.04
C PRO A 4 -0.53 -23.87 -51.85
N GLU A 5 -0.98 -24.17 -53.08
CA GLU A 5 -1.93 -23.30 -53.76
C GLU A 5 -3.28 -23.45 -53.07
N PHE A 6 -3.86 -22.33 -52.63
CA PHE A 6 -5.14 -22.33 -51.92
C PHE A 6 -6.06 -21.24 -52.45
N THR A 7 -7.35 -21.54 -52.44
CA THR A 7 -8.43 -20.69 -52.92
C THR A 7 -9.11 -19.97 -51.76
N PHE A 8 -10.05 -19.07 -52.09
CA PHE A 8 -10.86 -18.39 -51.08
C PHE A 8 -11.69 -19.38 -50.25
N ASP A 9 -12.20 -20.43 -50.90
CA ASP A 9 -13.04 -21.45 -50.27
C ASP A 9 -12.23 -22.29 -49.26
N ASP A 10 -10.93 -22.49 -49.52
CA ASP A 10 -10.02 -23.17 -48.59
C ASP A 10 -9.78 -22.32 -47.33
N ILE A 11 -9.60 -21.00 -47.48
CA ILE A 11 -9.45 -20.07 -46.34
C ILE A 11 -10.72 -20.05 -45.48
N GLU A 12 -11.90 -20.10 -46.11
CA GLU A 12 -13.19 -20.14 -45.43
C GLU A 12 -13.43 -21.47 -44.70
N SER A 13 -12.97 -22.58 -45.28
CA SER A 13 -12.96 -23.90 -44.63
C SER A 13 -12.05 -23.94 -43.39
N TRP A 14 -10.87 -23.31 -43.45
CA TRP A 14 -9.90 -23.33 -42.35
C TRP A 14 -10.24 -22.42 -41.17
N LEU A 15 -10.76 -21.22 -41.44
CA LEU A 15 -10.97 -20.18 -40.42
C LEU A 15 -12.45 -19.94 -40.10
N GLY A 16 -13.35 -20.46 -40.92
CA GLY A 16 -14.80 -20.27 -40.80
C GLY A 16 -15.29 -18.97 -41.44
N PRO A 17 -16.54 -18.95 -41.96
CA PRO A 17 -17.12 -17.84 -42.74
C PRO A 17 -17.14 -16.50 -41.97
N ARG A 18 -17.35 -16.58 -40.65
CA ARG A 18 -17.45 -15.40 -39.79
C ARG A 18 -16.14 -14.65 -39.63
N GLU A 19 -15.00 -15.34 -39.52
CA GLU A 19 -13.69 -14.69 -39.36
C GLU A 19 -13.13 -14.22 -40.69
N VAL A 20 -13.41 -14.94 -41.79
CA VAL A 20 -13.08 -14.49 -43.15
C VAL A 20 -13.85 -13.22 -43.53
N ALA A 21 -15.15 -13.14 -43.23
CA ALA A 21 -15.95 -11.93 -43.48
C ALA A 21 -15.40 -10.70 -42.73
N LYS A 22 -14.96 -10.88 -41.47
CA LYS A 22 -14.33 -9.82 -40.68
C LYS A 22 -12.93 -9.45 -41.20
N GLY A 23 -12.19 -10.41 -41.76
CA GLY A 23 -10.84 -10.21 -42.28
C GLY A 23 -10.78 -9.42 -43.58
N LYS A 24 -11.82 -9.49 -44.43
CA LYS A 24 -11.90 -8.76 -45.72
C LYS A 24 -11.64 -7.26 -45.58
N GLY A 25 -12.13 -6.62 -44.51
CA GLY A 25 -11.93 -5.20 -44.25
C GLY A 25 -10.48 -4.79 -43.90
N TYR A 26 -9.58 -5.75 -43.68
CA TYR A 26 -8.20 -5.50 -43.24
C TYR A 26 -7.15 -5.90 -44.29
N VAL A 27 -7.54 -6.45 -45.44
CA VAL A 27 -6.63 -6.91 -46.51
C VAL A 27 -5.76 -5.76 -47.05
N ALA A 28 -6.35 -4.58 -47.25
CA ALA A 28 -5.64 -3.41 -47.78
C ALA A 28 -4.58 -2.83 -46.82
N VAL A 29 -4.64 -3.18 -45.53
CA VAL A 29 -3.70 -2.69 -44.50
C VAL A 29 -2.68 -3.75 -44.07
N VAL A 30 -2.58 -4.86 -44.81
CA VAL A 30 -1.54 -5.89 -44.64
C VAL A 30 -0.22 -5.41 -45.27
N ARG A 31 0.83 -5.36 -44.46
CA ARG A 31 2.19 -4.93 -44.82
C ARG A 31 3.20 -6.02 -44.46
N LEU A 32 4.41 -5.95 -45.05
CA LEU A 32 5.50 -6.92 -44.81
C LEU A 32 5.04 -8.38 -44.99
N LEU A 33 4.26 -8.62 -46.06
CA LEU A 33 3.72 -9.94 -46.37
C LEU A 33 4.78 -10.77 -47.08
N GLU A 34 5.30 -11.79 -46.40
CA GLU A 34 6.37 -12.66 -46.90
C GLU A 34 5.95 -14.13 -46.79
N ALA A 35 6.38 -14.92 -47.76
CA ALA A 35 6.13 -16.34 -47.84
C ALA A 35 7.45 -17.10 -47.83
N SER A 36 7.61 -18.05 -46.94
CA SER A 36 8.79 -18.89 -46.82
C SER A 36 8.40 -20.31 -46.44
N GLY A 37 8.74 -21.29 -47.27
CA GLY A 37 8.47 -22.70 -47.02
C GLY A 37 6.98 -23.00 -46.89
N ASP A 38 6.58 -23.50 -45.71
CA ASP A 38 5.20 -23.79 -45.31
C ASP A 38 4.58 -22.66 -44.48
N ARG A 39 5.12 -21.44 -44.53
CA ARG A 39 4.72 -20.33 -43.65
C ARG A 39 4.54 -19.00 -44.40
N ILE A 40 3.57 -18.21 -43.94
CA ILE A 40 3.31 -16.82 -44.35
C ILE A 40 3.40 -15.91 -43.13
N GLU A 41 4.12 -14.80 -43.25
CA GLU A 41 4.21 -13.77 -42.22
C GLU A 41 3.72 -12.43 -42.72
N ALA A 42 3.11 -11.64 -41.84
CA ALA A 42 2.68 -10.28 -42.15
C ALA A 42 2.51 -9.38 -40.92
N GLU A 43 2.39 -8.09 -41.16
CA GLU A 43 1.91 -7.10 -40.20
C GLU A 43 0.54 -6.54 -40.62
N VAL A 44 -0.42 -6.50 -39.70
CA VAL A 44 -1.78 -6.03 -39.96
C VAL A 44 -2.14 -4.88 -39.01
N ARG A 45 -2.49 -3.72 -39.57
CA ARG A 45 -2.92 -2.55 -38.77
C ARG A 45 -4.32 -2.79 -38.22
N GLY A 46 -4.43 -3.00 -36.91
CA GLY A 46 -5.72 -3.08 -36.20
C GLY A 46 -5.96 -1.90 -35.26
N THR A 47 -6.71 -2.13 -34.18
CA THR A 47 -7.09 -1.11 -33.19
C THR A 47 -5.95 -0.65 -32.28
N ALA A 48 -4.84 -1.40 -32.20
CA ALA A 48 -3.69 -1.07 -31.37
C ALA A 48 -2.77 -0.02 -32.02
N ARG A 49 -2.01 0.70 -31.18
CA ARG A 49 -1.07 1.75 -31.62
C ARG A 49 0.08 1.19 -32.47
N ARG A 50 0.48 -0.08 -32.25
CA ARG A 50 1.45 -0.84 -33.06
C ARG A 50 0.72 -1.90 -33.92
N PRO A 51 1.16 -2.18 -35.17
CA PRO A 51 0.58 -3.24 -36.00
C PRO A 51 0.68 -4.60 -35.32
N TYR A 52 -0.29 -5.48 -35.58
CA TYR A 52 -0.25 -6.85 -35.09
C TYR A 52 0.62 -7.71 -36.01
N ARG A 53 1.52 -8.51 -35.44
CA ARG A 53 2.31 -9.48 -36.20
C ARG A 53 1.50 -10.76 -36.36
N VAL A 54 1.48 -11.29 -37.57
CA VAL A 54 0.72 -12.46 -37.97
C VAL A 54 1.65 -13.48 -38.58
N THR A 55 1.49 -14.72 -38.15
CA THR A 55 2.24 -15.88 -38.65
C THR A 55 1.24 -16.98 -38.97
N VAL A 56 1.32 -17.53 -40.18
CA VAL A 56 0.43 -18.58 -40.65
C VAL A 56 1.26 -19.75 -41.14
N THR A 57 1.06 -20.94 -40.59
CA THR A 57 1.82 -22.15 -40.95
C THR A 57 0.88 -23.20 -41.53
N PHE A 58 1.33 -23.89 -42.57
CA PHE A 58 0.59 -24.90 -43.30
C PHE A 58 1.11 -26.29 -42.93
N ARG A 59 0.21 -27.23 -42.64
CA ARG A 59 0.58 -28.63 -42.40
C ARG A 59 -0.30 -29.55 -43.23
N GLU A 60 0.31 -30.54 -43.85
CA GLU A 60 -0.40 -31.57 -44.60
C GLU A 60 -1.06 -32.57 -43.64
N GLN A 61 -2.37 -32.81 -43.80
CA GLN A 61 -3.15 -33.77 -42.99
C GLN A 61 -3.86 -34.78 -43.91
N ARG A 62 -4.29 -35.93 -43.36
CA ARG A 62 -5.06 -36.94 -44.11
C ARG A 62 -6.42 -36.37 -44.51
N GLY A 63 -6.50 -35.81 -45.72
CA GLY A 63 -7.71 -35.20 -46.29
C GLY A 63 -7.55 -33.75 -46.78
N GLY A 64 -6.36 -33.15 -46.67
CA GLY A 64 -6.08 -31.81 -47.20
C GLY A 64 -5.04 -31.04 -46.37
N TRP A 65 -4.86 -29.76 -46.70
CA TRP A 65 -3.98 -28.86 -45.94
C TRP A 65 -4.73 -28.28 -44.73
N GLY A 66 -4.06 -28.19 -43.59
CA GLY A 66 -4.54 -27.49 -42.39
C GLY A 66 -3.70 -26.25 -42.10
N VAL A 67 -4.35 -25.21 -41.55
CA VAL A 67 -3.70 -23.93 -41.26
C VAL A 67 -3.72 -23.60 -39.77
N MET A 68 -2.56 -23.18 -39.28
CA MET A 68 -2.33 -22.71 -37.92
C MET A 68 -1.85 -21.26 -37.94
N GLY A 69 -2.74 -20.34 -37.58
CA GLY A 69 -2.48 -18.90 -37.60
C GLY A 69 -2.37 -18.31 -36.20
N PHE A 70 -1.23 -17.67 -35.91
CA PHE A 70 -1.00 -16.91 -34.68
C PHE A 70 -0.94 -15.41 -34.99
N CYS A 71 -1.52 -14.62 -34.10
CA CYS A 71 -1.55 -13.17 -34.19
C CYS A 71 -1.30 -12.54 -32.82
N THR A 72 -0.54 -11.46 -32.75
CA THR A 72 -0.30 -10.71 -31.50
C THR A 72 -1.49 -9.86 -31.04
N CYS A 73 -2.71 -10.15 -31.52
CA CYS A 73 -3.93 -9.46 -31.10
C CYS A 73 -4.57 -10.18 -29.89
N PRO A 74 -5.53 -9.55 -29.17
CA PRO A 74 -6.17 -10.16 -28.00
C PRO A 74 -6.89 -11.49 -28.28
N VAL A 75 -7.22 -11.79 -29.55
CA VAL A 75 -7.86 -13.06 -29.95
C VAL A 75 -6.83 -14.18 -30.15
N GLY A 76 -5.57 -13.83 -30.45
CA GLY A 76 -4.43 -14.75 -30.45
C GLY A 76 -4.36 -15.74 -31.62
N TYR A 77 -5.41 -16.54 -31.85
CA TYR A 77 -5.38 -17.68 -32.75
C TYR A 77 -6.47 -17.60 -33.82
N ASN A 78 -6.12 -17.90 -35.09
CA ASN A 78 -7.02 -17.96 -36.24
C ASN A 78 -8.02 -16.79 -36.34
N CYS A 79 -7.59 -15.59 -35.96
CA CYS A 79 -8.43 -14.41 -35.89
C CYS A 79 -8.62 -13.73 -37.27
N LYS A 80 -9.51 -12.75 -37.35
CA LYS A 80 -9.68 -11.89 -38.56
C LYS A 80 -8.39 -11.33 -39.19
N HIS A 81 -7.29 -11.13 -38.43
CA HIS A 81 -6.01 -10.67 -38.99
C HIS A 81 -5.22 -11.79 -39.68
N VAL A 82 -5.35 -13.04 -39.19
CA VAL A 82 -4.88 -14.25 -39.88
C VAL A 82 -5.64 -14.40 -41.19
N ALA A 83 -6.97 -14.24 -41.18
CA ALA A 83 -7.79 -14.27 -42.38
C ALA A 83 -7.38 -13.17 -43.38
N ALA A 84 -7.16 -11.93 -42.93
CA ALA A 84 -6.71 -10.84 -43.78
C ALA A 84 -5.35 -11.11 -44.45
N THR A 85 -4.43 -11.77 -43.73
CA THR A 85 -3.09 -12.14 -44.21
C THR A 85 -3.15 -13.16 -45.35
N LEU A 86 -3.97 -14.20 -45.20
CA LEU A 86 -4.16 -15.24 -46.23
C LEU A 86 -4.85 -14.69 -47.48
N LEU A 87 -5.83 -13.81 -47.31
CA LEU A 87 -6.52 -13.15 -48.43
C LEU A 87 -5.58 -12.22 -49.21
N ALA A 88 -4.77 -11.41 -48.51
CA ALA A 88 -3.78 -10.54 -49.13
C ALA A 88 -2.71 -11.32 -49.91
N PHE A 89 -2.33 -12.50 -49.41
CA PHE A 89 -1.36 -13.36 -50.08
C PHE A 89 -1.94 -13.95 -51.36
N ALA A 90 -3.16 -14.48 -51.31
CA ALA A 90 -3.83 -15.02 -52.50
C ALA A 90 -4.02 -13.96 -53.61
N GLU A 91 -4.28 -12.69 -53.24
CA GLU A 91 -4.38 -11.58 -54.19
C GLU A 91 -3.04 -11.18 -54.82
N ARG A 92 -1.96 -11.11 -54.02
CA ARG A 92 -0.63 -10.70 -54.50
C ARG A 92 0.08 -11.80 -55.31
N SER A 93 -0.10 -13.05 -54.96
CA SER A 93 0.46 -14.20 -55.71
C SER A 93 -0.12 -14.31 -57.12
N ARG A 94 -1.36 -13.87 -57.35
CA ARG A 94 -1.94 -13.76 -58.70
C ARG A 94 -1.33 -12.61 -59.54
N GLN A 95 -0.72 -11.61 -58.91
CA GLN A 95 -0.15 -10.43 -59.58
C GLN A 95 1.36 -10.55 -59.88
N GLY A 96 2.09 -11.47 -59.24
CA GLY A 96 3.57 -11.53 -59.25
C GLY A 96 4.23 -12.49 -60.25
N ALA A 97 3.51 -13.12 -61.18
CA ALA A 97 4.04 -14.20 -62.04
C ALA A 97 4.96 -13.76 -63.21
N ALA A 98 5.54 -12.55 -63.19
CA ALA A 98 6.38 -12.05 -64.29
C ALA A 98 7.65 -11.33 -63.79
N SER A 99 8.77 -12.05 -63.68
CA SER A 99 10.17 -11.64 -63.98
C SER A 99 11.18 -12.41 -63.12
N GLY A 100 11.89 -13.36 -63.72
CA GLY A 100 13.03 -14.05 -63.13
C GLY A 100 14.30 -13.78 -63.93
N ILE A 101 15.39 -13.40 -63.26
CA ILE A 101 16.75 -13.42 -63.80
C ILE A 101 17.47 -14.61 -63.13
N GLY A 102 18.05 -15.50 -63.93
CA GLY A 102 18.68 -16.75 -63.49
C GLY A 102 20.08 -16.57 -62.88
N LEU A 103 20.48 -17.54 -62.04
CA LEU A 103 21.73 -17.56 -61.26
C LEU A 103 23.01 -17.50 -62.11
N GLU A 104 23.02 -17.96 -63.35
CA GLU A 104 24.23 -17.97 -64.21
C GLU A 104 24.77 -16.55 -64.51
N VAL A 105 23.91 -15.53 -64.50
CA VAL A 105 24.31 -14.14 -64.75
C VAL A 105 24.98 -13.50 -63.53
N SER A 106 24.69 -14.00 -62.32
CA SER A 106 25.31 -13.50 -61.08
C SER A 106 26.75 -13.99 -60.93
N ASP A 107 27.01 -15.26 -61.28
CA ASP A 107 28.34 -15.86 -61.24
C ASP A 107 29.31 -15.20 -62.25
N TRP A 108 28.79 -14.74 -63.39
CA TRP A 108 29.58 -14.00 -64.38
C TRP A 108 29.95 -12.58 -63.90
N ILE A 109 29.03 -11.87 -63.23
CA ILE A 109 29.25 -10.52 -62.69
C ILE A 109 30.31 -10.51 -61.58
N GLU A 110 30.39 -11.58 -60.79
CA GLU A 110 31.38 -11.70 -59.71
C GLU A 110 32.80 -11.94 -60.26
N SER A 111 32.94 -12.69 -61.38
CA SER A 111 34.24 -12.86 -62.04
C SER A 111 34.84 -11.52 -62.53
N LEU A 112 33.99 -10.56 -62.92
CA LEU A 112 34.40 -9.24 -63.42
C LEU A 112 34.84 -8.26 -62.32
N ARG A 113 34.42 -8.46 -61.06
CA ARG A 113 34.79 -7.58 -59.93
C ARG A 113 36.17 -7.90 -59.33
N SER A 114 36.69 -9.09 -59.61
CA SER A 114 38.00 -9.55 -59.10
C SER A 114 39.23 -8.90 -59.78
N VAL A 115 39.05 -7.94 -60.70
CA VAL A 115 40.14 -7.38 -61.53
C VAL A 115 40.30 -5.85 -61.39
N ALA A 116 39.71 -5.19 -60.39
CA ALA A 116 39.90 -3.74 -60.17
C ALA A 116 40.74 -3.44 -58.92
N PRO A 117 41.88 -2.72 -59.03
CA PRO A 117 42.64 -2.31 -57.86
C PRO A 117 42.09 -1.00 -57.25
N GLY A 118 41.80 -1.06 -55.95
CA GLY A 118 41.70 0.11 -55.07
C GLY A 118 40.32 0.78 -54.99
N ALA A 119 39.52 0.38 -54.01
CA ALA A 119 38.43 1.21 -53.48
C ALA A 119 38.71 1.54 -52.01
N THR A 120 38.64 2.83 -51.69
CA THR A 120 38.89 3.40 -50.36
C THR A 120 37.90 2.91 -49.30
N ARG A 121 38.44 2.43 -48.18
CA ARG A 121 37.75 1.94 -46.97
C ARG A 121 36.70 2.95 -46.43
N PRO A 122 35.42 2.61 -46.27
CA PRO A 122 34.48 3.41 -45.48
C PRO A 122 34.80 3.27 -43.98
N PRO A 123 34.48 4.27 -43.13
CA PRO A 123 34.72 4.18 -41.69
C PRO A 123 33.87 3.05 -41.07
N PRO A 124 34.37 2.34 -40.04
CA PRO A 124 33.69 1.18 -39.47
C PRO A 124 32.32 1.60 -38.92
N ALA A 125 31.28 0.89 -39.37
CA ALA A 125 29.95 1.04 -38.81
C ALA A 125 29.98 0.69 -37.31
N GLN A 126 29.06 1.26 -36.55
CA GLN A 126 28.95 1.00 -35.10
C GLN A 126 28.64 -0.47 -34.77
N GLU A 127 28.27 -1.26 -35.77
CA GLU A 127 27.91 -2.67 -35.72
C GLU A 127 28.83 -3.44 -36.68
N GLN A 128 29.27 -4.63 -36.28
CA GLN A 128 30.14 -5.54 -37.05
C GLN A 128 29.65 -6.99 -36.96
N LEU A 129 30.17 -7.83 -37.84
CA LEU A 129 29.96 -9.29 -37.83
C LEU A 129 30.97 -9.97 -36.89
N LEU A 130 30.47 -10.84 -36.02
CA LEU A 130 31.24 -11.75 -35.17
C LEU A 130 31.07 -13.19 -35.65
N TYR A 131 32.17 -13.95 -35.65
CA TYR A 131 32.22 -15.35 -36.05
C TYR A 131 32.31 -16.22 -34.80
N VAL A 132 31.33 -17.07 -34.53
CA VAL A 132 31.31 -17.91 -33.32
C VAL A 132 31.39 -19.38 -33.74
N LEU A 133 32.39 -20.09 -33.22
CA LEU A 133 32.54 -21.53 -33.37
C LEU A 133 31.71 -22.25 -32.30
N ALA A 134 30.76 -23.07 -32.73
CA ALA A 134 29.90 -23.86 -31.86
C ALA A 134 29.95 -25.36 -32.22
N PRO A 135 29.66 -26.27 -31.27
CA PRO A 135 29.53 -27.70 -31.56
C PRO A 135 28.44 -27.95 -32.61
N GLY A 136 28.76 -28.74 -33.64
CA GLY A 136 27.81 -29.06 -34.71
C GLY A 136 26.72 -30.03 -34.27
N LEU A 137 25.53 -29.91 -34.86
CA LEU A 137 24.35 -30.73 -34.54
C LEU A 137 24.38 -32.16 -35.10
N THR A 138 25.40 -32.52 -35.89
CA THR A 138 25.51 -33.82 -36.56
C THR A 138 26.93 -34.37 -36.50
N ASP A 139 27.08 -35.70 -36.38
CA ASP A 139 28.39 -36.37 -36.35
C ASP A 139 29.23 -36.18 -37.63
N ALA A 140 28.59 -35.78 -38.74
CA ALA A 140 29.24 -35.56 -40.03
C ALA A 140 30.00 -34.22 -40.12
N ALA A 141 29.67 -33.25 -39.27
CA ALA A 141 30.33 -31.95 -39.18
C ALA A 141 30.37 -31.53 -37.69
N PRO A 142 31.47 -31.82 -36.97
CA PRO A 142 31.52 -31.64 -35.52
C PRO A 142 31.55 -30.17 -35.07
N TRP A 143 31.70 -29.22 -36.00
CA TRP A 143 31.80 -27.79 -35.71
C TRP A 143 31.07 -26.95 -36.76
N ASP A 144 30.28 -25.99 -36.28
CA ASP A 144 29.56 -25.01 -37.07
C ASP A 144 30.07 -23.59 -36.76
N VAL A 145 30.02 -22.70 -37.75
CA VAL A 145 30.24 -21.27 -37.59
C VAL A 145 28.90 -20.56 -37.59
N THR A 146 28.52 -19.96 -36.48
CA THR A 146 27.35 -19.06 -36.39
C THR A 146 27.80 -17.62 -36.55
N LEU A 147 26.95 -16.81 -37.17
CA LEU A 147 27.24 -15.41 -37.50
C LEU A 147 26.37 -14.52 -36.63
N HIS A 148 26.99 -13.61 -35.89
CA HIS A 148 26.26 -12.72 -34.97
C HIS A 148 26.53 -11.25 -35.29
N LYS A 149 25.46 -10.46 -35.25
CA LYS A 149 25.56 -9.01 -35.43
C LYS A 149 25.77 -8.33 -34.07
N VAL A 150 26.94 -7.75 -33.85
CA VAL A 150 27.37 -7.20 -32.55
C VAL A 150 27.71 -5.72 -32.64
N ARG A 151 27.60 -5.01 -31.50
CA ARG A 151 28.00 -3.60 -31.36
C ARG A 151 29.29 -3.50 -30.54
N LEU A 152 30.27 -2.76 -31.05
CA LEU A 152 31.57 -2.59 -30.38
C LEU A 152 31.46 -1.63 -29.18
N ARG A 153 32.01 -2.01 -28.03
CA ARG A 153 32.23 -1.12 -26.87
C ARG A 153 33.56 -0.36 -27.01
N ARG A 154 33.73 0.68 -26.20
CA ARG A 154 34.93 1.54 -26.22
C ARG A 154 36.21 0.84 -25.76
N ASP A 155 36.08 -0.29 -25.07
CA ASP A 155 37.18 -1.13 -24.58
C ASP A 155 37.58 -2.24 -25.57
N GLY A 156 36.93 -2.32 -26.74
CA GLY A 156 37.15 -3.38 -27.74
C GLY A 156 36.29 -4.63 -27.53
N SER A 157 35.52 -4.73 -26.45
CA SER A 157 34.61 -5.85 -26.18
C SER A 157 33.24 -5.70 -26.86
N PHE A 158 32.51 -6.79 -27.04
CA PHE A 158 31.19 -6.81 -27.70
C PHE A 158 30.05 -6.64 -26.66
N ALA A 159 29.03 -5.84 -26.99
CA ALA A 159 27.95 -5.51 -26.05
C ALA A 159 26.68 -6.37 -26.20
N GLY A 160 26.43 -7.29 -25.24
CA GLY A 160 25.10 -7.88 -24.94
C GLY A 160 24.44 -8.69 -26.08
N PRO A 161 23.34 -9.42 -25.81
CA PRO A 161 22.94 -10.58 -26.62
C PRO A 161 22.71 -10.20 -28.08
N SER A 162 23.54 -10.74 -28.96
CA SER A 162 23.50 -10.46 -30.39
C SER A 162 22.60 -11.44 -31.12
N SER A 163 21.67 -10.89 -31.90
CA SER A 163 20.81 -11.70 -32.76
C SER A 163 21.67 -12.47 -33.78
N PRO A 164 21.43 -13.79 -33.95
CA PRO A 164 22.03 -14.54 -35.06
C PRO A 164 21.63 -13.89 -36.39
N TRP A 165 22.55 -13.90 -37.34
CA TRP A 165 22.38 -13.30 -38.66
C TRP A 165 22.74 -14.31 -39.76
N ASN A 166 21.78 -14.67 -40.61
CA ASN A 166 21.93 -15.78 -41.57
C ASN A 166 21.70 -15.37 -43.04
N ASN A 167 21.58 -14.07 -43.35
CA ASN A 167 21.25 -13.56 -44.69
C ASN A 167 22.47 -13.45 -45.65
N ILE A 168 23.30 -14.49 -45.70
CA ILE A 168 24.55 -14.54 -46.48
C ILE A 168 24.30 -14.24 -47.97
N ARG A 169 23.29 -14.88 -48.59
CA ARG A 169 22.95 -14.70 -50.02
C ARG A 169 22.63 -13.24 -50.38
N GLN A 170 21.88 -12.54 -49.52
CA GLN A 170 21.52 -11.15 -49.77
C GLN A 170 22.73 -10.22 -49.59
N ALA A 171 23.64 -10.53 -48.65
CA ALA A 171 24.85 -9.75 -48.45
C ALA A 171 25.85 -9.86 -49.60
N LEU A 172 25.98 -11.04 -50.22
CA LEU A 172 26.81 -11.23 -51.42
C LEU A 172 26.27 -10.43 -52.63
N LEU A 173 24.94 -10.29 -52.75
CA LEU A 173 24.30 -9.49 -53.81
C LEU A 173 24.32 -7.98 -53.52
N LYS A 174 24.07 -7.60 -52.27
CA LYS A 174 23.99 -6.21 -51.81
C LYS A 174 24.49 -6.11 -50.36
N PRO A 175 25.78 -5.81 -50.14
CA PRO A 175 26.37 -5.82 -48.80
C PRO A 175 25.71 -4.78 -47.88
N PRO A 176 25.21 -5.19 -46.70
CA PRO A 176 24.78 -4.28 -45.64
C PRO A 176 25.95 -3.41 -45.15
N ARG A 177 25.65 -2.26 -44.54
CA ARG A 177 26.66 -1.29 -44.06
C ARG A 177 27.65 -1.83 -43.01
N PHE A 178 27.33 -2.94 -42.35
CA PHE A 178 28.15 -3.57 -41.31
C PHE A 178 29.02 -4.74 -41.83
N VAL A 179 28.94 -5.06 -43.13
CA VAL A 179 29.72 -6.12 -43.79
C VAL A 179 30.82 -5.45 -44.60
N ASP A 180 32.07 -5.74 -44.27
CA ASP A 180 33.25 -5.22 -44.98
C ASP A 180 33.76 -6.18 -46.09
N GLU A 181 34.84 -5.81 -46.78
CA GLU A 181 35.42 -6.64 -47.85
C GLU A 181 36.01 -7.97 -47.34
N ASP A 182 36.56 -7.98 -46.12
CA ASP A 182 37.11 -9.18 -45.49
C ASP A 182 35.95 -10.14 -45.12
N ASP A 183 34.85 -9.59 -44.63
CA ASP A 183 33.61 -10.31 -44.36
C ASP A 183 33.02 -10.92 -45.64
N LEU A 184 33.00 -10.19 -46.76
CA LEU A 184 32.50 -10.72 -48.04
C LEU A 184 33.31 -11.94 -48.53
N ALA A 185 34.63 -11.93 -48.33
CA ALA A 185 35.48 -13.07 -48.67
C ALA A 185 35.20 -14.29 -47.78
N ILE A 186 35.00 -14.09 -46.48
CA ILE A 186 34.65 -15.14 -45.51
C ILE A 186 33.25 -15.70 -45.81
N LEU A 187 32.27 -14.83 -46.03
CA LEU A 187 30.89 -15.20 -46.37
C LEU A 187 30.80 -15.97 -47.70
N GLY A 188 31.62 -15.61 -48.70
CA GLY A 188 31.72 -16.35 -49.95
C GLY A 188 32.27 -17.77 -49.78
N LEU A 189 33.25 -17.96 -48.89
CA LEU A 189 33.79 -19.28 -48.55
C LEU A 189 32.77 -20.12 -47.75
N LEU A 190 32.06 -19.52 -46.80
CA LEU A 190 30.98 -20.18 -46.05
C LEU A 190 29.84 -20.62 -46.96
N TRP A 191 29.39 -19.75 -47.88
CA TRP A 191 28.30 -20.06 -48.81
C TRP A 191 28.61 -21.25 -49.74
N ARG A 192 29.88 -21.38 -50.14
CA ARG A 192 30.36 -22.51 -50.97
C ARG A 192 30.40 -23.85 -50.21
N GLN A 193 30.53 -23.84 -48.88
CA GLN A 193 30.58 -25.05 -48.05
C GLN A 193 29.20 -25.53 -47.55
N GLY A 194 28.21 -24.63 -47.44
CA GLY A 194 26.88 -24.98 -46.91
C GLY A 194 26.10 -25.97 -47.78
N ASP A 195 25.44 -26.96 -47.16
CA ASP A 195 24.42 -27.79 -47.85
C ASP A 195 23.09 -27.04 -47.98
N ASP A 196 22.25 -27.45 -48.92
CA ASP A 196 20.93 -26.84 -49.16
C ASP A 196 20.03 -26.80 -47.91
N TRP A 197 20.24 -27.71 -46.95
CA TRP A 197 19.56 -27.70 -45.65
C TRP A 197 20.08 -26.60 -44.70
N ALA A 198 21.41 -26.45 -44.56
CA ALA A 198 22.05 -25.41 -43.73
C ALA A 198 21.86 -23.99 -44.31
N ARG A 199 21.63 -23.90 -45.63
CA ARG A 199 21.26 -22.65 -46.33
C ARG A 199 19.82 -22.21 -46.08
N GLN A 200 18.96 -23.10 -45.57
CA GLN A 200 17.51 -22.92 -45.54
C GLN A 200 16.90 -22.98 -44.13
N TYR A 201 17.57 -23.63 -43.15
CA TYR A 201 17.02 -23.85 -41.79
C TYR A 201 18.04 -23.84 -40.61
N GLY A 202 19.35 -23.65 -40.83
CA GLY A 202 20.36 -23.68 -39.76
C GLY A 202 20.86 -22.31 -39.32
N ASP A 203 21.04 -22.08 -38.01
CA ASP A 203 21.69 -20.88 -37.47
C ASP A 203 23.23 -20.90 -37.62
N GLY A 204 23.81 -22.06 -37.95
CA GLY A 204 25.24 -22.28 -38.16
C GLY A 204 25.58 -22.87 -39.53
N GLN A 205 26.80 -22.58 -40.02
CA GLN A 205 27.35 -23.12 -41.26
C GLN A 205 28.41 -24.18 -40.95
N PRO A 206 28.27 -25.43 -41.44
CA PRO A 206 29.19 -26.51 -41.11
C PRO A 206 30.57 -26.30 -41.71
N LEU A 207 31.61 -26.52 -40.90
CA LEU A 207 32.99 -26.50 -41.36
C LEU A 207 33.32 -27.78 -42.13
N LYS A 208 33.45 -27.67 -43.46
CA LYS A 208 33.76 -28.81 -44.35
C LYS A 208 35.18 -28.75 -44.90
N ASN A 209 35.87 -29.89 -44.83
CA ASN A 209 37.31 -30.10 -45.05
C ASN A 209 38.01 -29.42 -46.25
N LEU A 210 37.29 -28.96 -47.29
CA LEU A 210 37.92 -28.50 -48.54
C LEU A 210 38.50 -27.07 -48.47
N HIS A 211 37.95 -26.18 -47.64
CA HIS A 211 38.43 -24.79 -47.51
C HIS A 211 38.53 -24.29 -46.05
N THR A 212 38.32 -25.17 -45.06
CA THR A 212 38.36 -24.80 -43.63
C THR A 212 39.67 -24.16 -43.16
N PRO A 213 40.88 -24.60 -43.59
CA PRO A 213 42.12 -23.96 -43.12
C PRO A 213 42.24 -22.49 -43.51
N GLU A 214 41.79 -22.15 -44.73
CA GLU A 214 41.77 -20.76 -45.23
C GLU A 214 40.68 -19.94 -44.52
N LEU A 215 39.52 -20.57 -44.25
CA LEU A 215 38.41 -19.94 -43.54
C LEU A 215 38.78 -19.60 -42.08
N MET A 216 39.36 -20.56 -41.33
CA MET A 216 39.85 -20.36 -39.96
C MET A 216 40.89 -19.25 -39.88
N ARG A 217 41.84 -19.24 -40.83
CA ARG A 217 42.87 -18.20 -40.90
C ARG A 217 42.27 -16.82 -41.16
N ARG A 218 41.37 -16.70 -42.15
CA ARG A 218 40.71 -15.42 -42.46
C ARG A 218 39.88 -14.91 -41.29
N MET A 219 39.15 -15.78 -40.59
CA MET A 219 38.38 -15.38 -39.40
C MET A 219 39.30 -14.91 -38.26
N LEU A 220 40.42 -15.60 -38.01
CA LEU A 220 41.42 -15.18 -37.03
C LEU A 220 42.09 -13.84 -37.40
N ASP A 221 42.41 -13.63 -38.67
CA ASP A 221 43.03 -12.39 -39.16
C ASP A 221 42.10 -11.17 -38.96
N THR A 222 40.78 -11.37 -38.85
CA THR A 222 39.84 -10.29 -38.52
C THR A 222 39.84 -9.91 -37.04
N GLY A 223 40.38 -10.74 -36.14
CA GLY A 223 40.28 -10.56 -34.68
C GLY A 223 38.85 -10.69 -34.13
N ARG A 224 37.92 -11.26 -34.92
CA ARG A 224 36.47 -11.36 -34.61
C ARG A 224 36.00 -12.81 -34.48
N LEU A 225 36.92 -13.76 -34.27
CA LEU A 225 36.60 -15.16 -34.01
C LEU A 225 36.40 -15.39 -32.52
N CYS A 226 35.32 -16.05 -32.16
CA CYS A 226 35.02 -16.50 -30.80
C CYS A 226 34.64 -17.99 -30.81
N VAL A 227 34.65 -18.61 -29.64
CA VAL A 227 34.15 -19.96 -29.43
C VAL A 227 33.10 -19.95 -28.32
N ASP A 228 32.04 -20.73 -28.54
CA ASP A 228 30.97 -21.00 -27.58
C ASP A 228 31.21 -22.40 -26.98
N PRO A 229 31.81 -22.49 -25.78
CA PRO A 229 32.19 -23.76 -25.19
C PRO A 229 31.01 -24.56 -24.63
N SER A 230 29.96 -23.87 -24.19
CA SER A 230 28.73 -24.42 -23.59
C SER A 230 27.65 -24.71 -24.64
N GLY A 231 27.67 -24.00 -25.78
CA GLY A 231 26.67 -24.12 -26.84
C GLY A 231 25.32 -23.52 -26.46
N ASP A 232 25.26 -22.75 -25.37
CA ASP A 232 24.07 -22.08 -24.85
C ASP A 232 23.91 -20.64 -25.37
N GLY A 233 24.92 -20.11 -26.08
CA GLY A 233 24.90 -18.78 -26.68
C GLY A 233 25.17 -17.64 -25.69
N GLU A 234 25.65 -17.93 -24.48
CA GLU A 234 25.84 -16.92 -23.42
C GLU A 234 27.33 -16.62 -23.11
N ASP A 235 28.22 -17.61 -23.18
CA ASP A 235 29.63 -17.50 -22.74
C ASP A 235 30.67 -17.56 -23.88
N TRP A 236 30.76 -16.51 -24.69
CA TRP A 236 31.70 -16.49 -25.83
C TRP A 236 33.12 -16.05 -25.46
N VAL A 237 34.09 -16.88 -25.82
CA VAL A 237 35.51 -16.60 -25.59
C VAL A 237 36.18 -16.15 -26.90
N PRO A 238 36.77 -14.94 -26.97
CA PRO A 238 37.50 -14.48 -28.16
C PRO A 238 38.79 -15.27 -28.37
N LEU A 239 39.15 -15.48 -29.65
CA LEU A 239 40.32 -16.26 -30.05
C LEU A 239 41.26 -15.42 -30.94
N ASP A 240 42.51 -15.33 -30.52
CA ASP A 240 43.62 -14.75 -31.28
C ASP A 240 44.50 -15.84 -31.93
N ALA A 241 45.27 -15.47 -32.96
CA ALA A 241 46.17 -16.38 -33.66
C ALA A 241 47.34 -16.83 -32.75
N GLY A 242 47.39 -18.13 -32.46
CA GLY A 242 48.44 -18.77 -31.68
C GLY A 242 49.54 -19.41 -32.55
N THR A 243 50.74 -19.56 -31.99
CA THR A 243 51.84 -20.28 -32.64
C THR A 243 51.53 -21.78 -32.78
N PRO A 244 52.04 -22.48 -33.80
CA PRO A 244 51.87 -23.93 -33.92
C PRO A 244 52.35 -24.69 -32.66
N ARG A 245 51.62 -25.75 -32.27
CA ARG A 245 51.94 -26.60 -31.10
C ARG A 245 52.16 -28.05 -31.52
N PRO A 246 53.11 -28.78 -30.92
CA PRO A 246 53.22 -30.23 -31.10
C PRO A 246 51.98 -30.94 -30.52
N GLY A 247 51.50 -31.98 -31.20
CA GLY A 247 50.40 -32.83 -30.76
C GLY A 247 50.74 -34.32 -30.79
N GLU A 248 50.30 -35.03 -29.75
CA GLU A 248 50.43 -36.48 -29.59
C GLU A 248 49.03 -37.12 -29.53
N VAL A 249 48.85 -38.27 -30.19
CA VAL A 249 47.60 -39.04 -30.10
C VAL A 249 47.53 -39.73 -28.74
N VAL A 250 46.38 -39.67 -28.07
CA VAL A 250 46.12 -40.36 -26.80
C VAL A 250 44.77 -41.05 -26.84
N TRP A 251 44.61 -42.14 -26.11
CA TRP A 251 43.32 -42.83 -25.97
C TRP A 251 42.65 -42.40 -24.67
N ARG A 252 41.40 -41.95 -24.72
CA ARG A 252 40.62 -41.51 -23.56
C ARG A 252 39.38 -42.38 -23.39
N ALA A 253 38.99 -42.66 -22.15
CA ALA A 253 37.73 -43.35 -21.87
C ALA A 253 36.53 -42.49 -22.31
N GLU A 254 35.47 -43.12 -22.83
CA GLU A 254 34.28 -42.43 -23.36
C GLU A 254 33.00 -42.89 -22.65
N GLY A 255 32.36 -41.95 -21.96
CA GLY A 255 31.02 -42.09 -21.39
C GLY A 255 30.88 -43.16 -20.28
N ASN A 256 29.64 -43.63 -20.11
CA ASN A 256 29.23 -44.60 -19.09
C ASN A 256 29.43 -46.07 -19.55
N ALA A 257 30.40 -46.33 -20.42
CA ALA A 257 30.69 -47.66 -20.97
C ALA A 257 32.22 -47.91 -21.00
N PRO A 258 32.68 -49.17 -20.96
CA PRO A 258 34.09 -49.51 -21.13
C PRO A 258 34.47 -49.39 -22.61
N ALA A 259 34.58 -48.16 -23.09
CA ALA A 259 35.00 -47.81 -24.43
C ALA A 259 36.06 -46.70 -24.39
N VAL A 260 36.95 -46.69 -25.38
CA VAL A 260 37.97 -45.65 -25.53
C VAL A 260 37.87 -44.99 -26.90
N ARG A 261 38.23 -43.71 -26.97
CA ARG A 261 38.26 -42.91 -28.20
C ARG A 261 39.62 -42.22 -28.36
N PRO A 262 40.14 -42.10 -29.59
CA PRO A 262 41.38 -41.38 -29.82
C PRO A 262 41.12 -39.87 -29.71
N ALA A 263 42.05 -39.17 -29.07
CA ALA A 263 42.08 -37.71 -28.93
C ALA A 263 43.51 -37.21 -29.19
N ILE A 264 43.69 -35.90 -29.35
CA ILE A 264 45.02 -35.29 -29.44
C ILE A 264 45.30 -34.51 -28.16
N ARG A 265 46.47 -34.78 -27.57
CA ARG A 265 47.04 -34.00 -26.46
C ARG A 265 48.12 -33.09 -27.03
N THR A 266 48.02 -31.80 -26.74
CA THR A 266 48.97 -30.76 -27.16
C THR A 266 49.88 -30.39 -25.99
N ASP A 267 51.06 -29.84 -26.30
CA ASP A 267 51.96 -29.21 -25.31
C ASP A 267 52.29 -27.78 -25.77
N PRO A 268 51.87 -26.72 -25.03
CA PRO A 268 51.03 -26.73 -23.84
C PRO A 268 49.61 -27.26 -24.08
N PRO A 269 48.92 -27.79 -23.05
CA PRO A 269 47.59 -28.38 -23.18
C PRO A 269 46.58 -27.36 -23.71
N SER A 270 45.69 -27.84 -24.59
CA SER A 270 44.59 -27.07 -25.16
C SER A 270 43.26 -27.55 -24.62
N TRP A 271 42.27 -26.66 -24.55
CA TRP A 271 40.89 -27.01 -24.22
C TRP A 271 40.32 -28.03 -25.20
N ARG A 272 40.53 -27.84 -26.51
CA ARG A 272 40.04 -28.77 -27.53
C ARG A 272 40.86 -28.75 -28.82
N VAL A 273 40.79 -29.83 -29.58
CA VAL A 273 41.38 -29.94 -30.92
C VAL A 273 40.28 -30.15 -31.95
N VAL A 274 40.26 -29.33 -33.00
CA VAL A 274 39.30 -29.35 -34.11
C VAL A 274 39.94 -30.01 -35.31
N SER A 275 39.30 -31.05 -35.84
CA SER A 275 39.72 -31.80 -37.03
C SER A 275 38.79 -31.44 -38.19
N ALA A 276 39.21 -30.50 -39.04
CA ALA A 276 38.41 -30.04 -40.18
C ALA A 276 39.32 -29.67 -41.36
N GLY A 277 39.88 -30.68 -42.04
CA GLY A 277 40.85 -30.49 -43.13
C GLY A 277 42.26 -30.09 -42.67
N GLY A 278 42.50 -30.15 -41.35
CA GLY A 278 43.73 -29.83 -40.63
C GLY A 278 43.46 -29.84 -39.12
N LEU A 279 44.49 -30.03 -38.30
CA LEU A 279 44.36 -30.05 -36.84
C LEU A 279 44.59 -28.66 -36.25
N TRP A 280 43.59 -28.13 -35.55
CA TRP A 280 43.66 -26.83 -34.88
C TRP A 280 43.44 -27.01 -33.38
N TYR A 281 44.25 -26.37 -32.55
CA TYR A 281 44.00 -26.30 -31.11
C TYR A 281 43.20 -25.04 -30.77
N LEU A 282 42.34 -25.16 -29.77
CA LEU A 282 41.63 -24.06 -29.12
C LEU A 282 42.04 -24.03 -27.64
N ASP A 283 42.53 -22.91 -27.16
CA ASP A 283 43.01 -22.68 -25.80
C ASP A 283 42.19 -21.55 -25.19
N LEU A 284 41.19 -21.89 -24.39
CA LEU A 284 40.27 -20.92 -23.78
C LEU A 284 40.94 -20.10 -22.66
N ASP A 285 41.87 -20.72 -21.93
CA ASP A 285 42.58 -20.06 -20.82
C ASP A 285 43.43 -18.89 -21.32
N ARG A 286 43.98 -19.03 -22.53
CA ARG A 286 44.84 -18.01 -23.17
C ARG A 286 44.13 -17.26 -24.30
N GLY A 287 42.92 -17.65 -24.69
CA GLY A 287 42.20 -17.08 -25.83
C GLY A 287 42.94 -17.28 -27.15
N LEU A 288 43.56 -18.44 -27.38
CA LEU A 288 44.40 -18.69 -28.57
C LEU A 288 43.87 -19.84 -29.42
N ALA A 289 43.98 -19.70 -30.74
CA ALA A 289 43.77 -20.79 -31.69
C ALA A 289 44.92 -20.88 -32.70
N GLY A 290 45.41 -22.10 -32.96
CA GLY A 290 46.55 -22.31 -33.85
C GLY A 290 46.65 -23.74 -34.37
N VAL A 291 47.62 -24.00 -35.23
CA VAL A 291 47.79 -25.32 -35.88
C VAL A 291 48.47 -26.31 -34.93
N VAL A 292 48.02 -27.57 -34.95
CA VAL A 292 48.70 -28.68 -34.26
C VAL A 292 49.60 -29.43 -35.24
N GLU A 293 50.88 -29.47 -34.93
CA GLU A 293 51.88 -30.22 -35.68
C GLU A 293 51.99 -31.65 -35.15
N THR A 294 51.84 -32.62 -36.03
CA THR A 294 51.99 -34.03 -35.69
C THR A 294 52.87 -34.73 -36.72
N PRO A 295 53.61 -35.78 -36.34
CA PRO A 295 54.41 -36.56 -37.28
C PRO A 295 53.57 -37.53 -38.13
N HIS A 296 52.25 -37.59 -37.91
CA HIS A 296 51.34 -38.56 -38.53
C HIS A 296 50.57 -37.94 -39.71
N SER A 297 50.07 -38.79 -40.61
CA SER A 297 49.32 -38.34 -41.80
C SER A 297 48.01 -37.63 -41.41
N PRO A 298 47.76 -36.38 -41.87
CA PRO A 298 46.53 -35.65 -41.55
C PRO A 298 45.25 -36.40 -41.94
N LYS A 299 45.28 -37.14 -43.07
CA LYS A 299 44.13 -37.95 -43.53
C LYS A 299 43.86 -39.16 -42.63
N LEU A 300 44.92 -39.72 -42.03
CA LEU A 300 44.79 -40.84 -41.10
C LEU A 300 44.24 -40.34 -39.75
N LEU A 301 44.73 -39.21 -39.26
CA LEU A 301 44.26 -38.58 -38.02
C LEU A 301 42.81 -38.12 -38.11
N ASP A 302 42.39 -37.50 -39.24
CA ASP A 302 40.99 -37.12 -39.47
C ASP A 302 40.06 -38.35 -39.34
N ARG A 303 40.45 -39.48 -39.94
CA ARG A 303 39.65 -40.72 -39.83
C ARG A 303 39.72 -41.36 -38.46
N LEU A 304 40.86 -41.27 -37.79
CA LEU A 304 41.06 -41.81 -36.45
C LEU A 304 40.20 -41.06 -35.42
N LEU A 305 40.21 -39.72 -35.44
CA LEU A 305 39.43 -38.87 -34.53
C LEU A 305 37.92 -38.96 -34.75
N GLN A 306 37.50 -39.37 -35.96
CA GLN A 306 36.11 -39.69 -36.29
C GLN A 306 35.70 -41.13 -35.94
N ALA A 307 36.59 -41.95 -35.37
CA ALA A 307 36.24 -43.30 -34.96
C ALA A 307 35.15 -43.28 -33.87
N PRO A 308 34.16 -44.20 -33.93
CA PRO A 308 33.19 -44.36 -32.86
C PRO A 308 33.87 -44.87 -31.58
N PRO A 309 33.19 -44.75 -30.40
CA PRO A 309 33.66 -45.36 -29.16
C PRO A 309 34.08 -46.81 -29.39
N LEU A 310 35.35 -47.13 -29.11
CA LEU A 310 35.85 -48.49 -29.30
C LEU A 310 35.63 -49.29 -28.02
N PRO A 311 34.74 -50.30 -28.00
CA PRO A 311 34.57 -51.16 -26.84
C PRO A 311 35.85 -51.96 -26.58
N VAL A 312 36.10 -52.33 -25.31
CA VAL A 312 37.30 -53.11 -24.91
C VAL A 312 37.52 -54.35 -25.80
N ALA A 313 36.45 -55.00 -26.25
CA ALA A 313 36.51 -56.17 -27.13
C ALA A 313 37.08 -55.89 -28.54
N ALA A 314 36.96 -54.65 -29.03
CA ALA A 314 37.43 -54.24 -30.36
C ALA A 314 38.87 -53.72 -30.37
N LEU A 315 39.45 -53.43 -29.19
CA LEU A 315 40.79 -52.83 -29.07
C LEU A 315 41.90 -53.66 -29.70
N PRO A 316 41.95 -55.01 -29.57
CA PRO A 316 43.00 -55.81 -30.20
C PRO A 316 42.99 -55.73 -31.73
N ALA A 317 41.80 -55.69 -32.35
CA ALA A 317 41.65 -55.62 -33.81
C ALA A 317 42.03 -54.23 -34.35
N VAL A 318 41.65 -53.18 -33.63
CA VAL A 318 42.02 -51.80 -33.99
C VAL A 318 43.52 -51.57 -33.76
N ALA A 319 44.10 -52.06 -32.67
CA ALA A 319 45.52 -51.99 -32.39
C ALA A 319 46.37 -52.65 -33.50
N GLN A 320 45.98 -53.84 -33.96
CA GLN A 320 46.66 -54.51 -35.08
C GLN A 320 46.59 -53.69 -36.38
N THR A 321 45.44 -53.07 -36.67
CA THR A 321 45.26 -52.26 -37.88
C THR A 321 46.09 -50.98 -37.83
N LEU A 322 46.13 -50.31 -36.67
CA LEU A 322 46.89 -49.07 -36.48
C LEU A 322 48.41 -49.33 -36.50
N ALA A 323 48.88 -50.45 -35.93
CA ALA A 323 50.28 -50.84 -35.98
C ALA A 323 50.81 -51.03 -37.42
N VAL A 324 49.95 -51.43 -38.36
CA VAL A 324 50.29 -51.58 -39.78
C VAL A 324 50.26 -50.25 -40.53
N LEU A 325 49.30 -49.38 -40.23
CA LEU A 325 49.10 -48.10 -40.92
C LEU A 325 50.11 -47.03 -40.50
N ASP A 326 50.45 -46.96 -39.21
CA ASP A 326 51.50 -46.09 -38.68
C ASP A 326 52.08 -46.68 -37.38
N PRO A 327 53.27 -47.30 -37.43
CA PRO A 327 53.89 -47.94 -36.27
C PRO A 327 54.23 -46.99 -35.11
N LYS A 328 54.21 -45.67 -35.35
CA LYS A 328 54.50 -44.66 -34.33
C LYS A 328 53.26 -44.22 -33.56
N LEU A 329 52.06 -44.65 -33.96
CA LEU A 329 50.83 -44.34 -33.23
C LEU A 329 50.76 -45.15 -31.93
N PRO A 330 50.38 -44.53 -30.79
CA PRO A 330 50.11 -45.26 -29.57
C PRO A 330 48.91 -46.19 -29.74
N LEU A 331 49.04 -47.44 -29.29
CA LEU A 331 48.00 -48.46 -29.41
C LEU A 331 46.96 -48.32 -28.30
N PRO A 332 45.67 -48.59 -28.57
CA PRO A 332 44.62 -48.53 -27.54
C PRO A 332 44.84 -49.61 -26.47
N GLN A 333 44.91 -49.21 -25.20
CA GLN A 333 44.91 -50.08 -24.02
C GLN A 333 43.78 -49.65 -23.08
N ALA A 334 43.14 -50.58 -22.37
CA ALA A 334 42.13 -50.28 -21.35
C ALA A 334 42.54 -50.90 -20.02
N GLU A 335 42.66 -50.08 -18.98
CA GLU A 335 42.72 -50.52 -17.58
C GLU A 335 41.28 -50.72 -17.07
N GLU A 336 41.04 -51.74 -16.24
CA GLU A 336 39.72 -51.92 -15.62
C GLU A 336 39.43 -50.80 -14.62
N PRO A 337 38.28 -50.10 -14.74
CA PRO A 337 37.95 -48.99 -13.85
C PRO A 337 37.65 -49.50 -12.42
N PRO A 338 38.02 -48.75 -11.38
CA PRO A 338 37.80 -49.15 -9.99
C PRO A 338 36.31 -49.26 -9.65
N LEU A 339 35.95 -50.25 -8.83
CA LEU A 339 34.58 -50.46 -8.34
C LEU A 339 34.31 -49.61 -7.08
N VAL A 340 33.27 -48.79 -7.14
CA VAL A 340 32.73 -48.02 -6.01
C VAL A 340 31.49 -48.74 -5.47
N GLU A 341 31.58 -49.24 -4.23
CA GLU A 341 30.52 -49.97 -3.53
C GLU A 341 30.33 -49.37 -2.13
N VAL A 342 29.60 -48.24 -2.07
CA VAL A 342 29.28 -47.51 -0.84
C VAL A 342 27.78 -47.26 -0.74
N ASP A 343 27.31 -46.96 0.48
CA ASP A 343 25.91 -46.57 0.70
C ASP A 343 25.64 -45.20 0.06
N PRO A 344 24.52 -45.03 -0.69
CA PRO A 344 24.18 -43.76 -1.33
C PRO A 344 23.82 -42.70 -0.30
N ARG A 345 24.43 -41.51 -0.44
CA ARG A 345 23.96 -40.31 0.29
C ARG A 345 22.86 -39.62 -0.52
N PRO A 346 21.65 -39.43 0.01
CA PRO A 346 20.56 -38.80 -0.72
C PRO A 346 20.74 -37.28 -0.74
N VAL A 347 20.69 -36.71 -1.94
CA VAL A 347 20.87 -35.28 -2.22
C VAL A 347 19.60 -34.73 -2.87
N LEU A 348 19.11 -33.58 -2.40
CA LEU A 348 17.92 -32.93 -2.94
C LEU A 348 18.26 -31.50 -3.37
N LEU A 349 18.09 -31.18 -4.65
CA LEU A 349 18.21 -29.82 -5.15
C LEU A 349 16.83 -29.19 -5.35
N LEU A 350 16.57 -28.06 -4.69
CA LEU A 350 15.36 -27.27 -4.86
C LEU A 350 15.62 -26.10 -5.81
N THR A 351 14.85 -26.01 -6.89
CA THR A 351 15.04 -25.01 -7.95
C THR A 351 13.71 -24.53 -8.52
N THR A 352 13.74 -23.39 -9.19
CA THR A 352 12.61 -22.88 -9.97
C THR A 352 12.91 -23.11 -11.46
N VAL A 353 11.95 -23.62 -12.22
CA VAL A 353 12.06 -23.87 -13.67
C VAL A 353 10.94 -23.18 -14.43
N VAL A 354 11.18 -22.77 -15.67
CA VAL A 354 10.14 -22.26 -16.57
C VAL A 354 9.59 -23.41 -17.42
N ALA A 355 8.27 -23.58 -17.49
CA ALA A 355 7.66 -24.63 -18.30
C ALA A 355 6.57 -24.09 -19.23
N MET A 356 6.49 -24.66 -20.44
CA MET A 356 5.38 -24.46 -21.37
C MET A 356 4.44 -25.67 -21.34
N GLY A 357 3.23 -25.49 -20.79
CA GLY A 357 2.15 -26.48 -20.89
C GLY A 357 2.26 -27.64 -19.90
N LEU A 358 2.97 -27.46 -18.79
CA LEU A 358 3.06 -28.44 -17.70
C LEU A 358 1.69 -28.56 -17.01
N SER A 359 1.23 -29.79 -16.81
CA SER A 359 -0.04 -30.11 -16.16
C SER A 359 0.27 -31.07 -15.01
N HIS A 360 0.79 -30.54 -13.91
CA HIS A 360 0.93 -31.26 -12.64
C HIS A 360 -0.22 -30.86 -11.73
N GLN A 361 -0.74 -31.80 -10.93
CA GLN A 361 -1.95 -31.61 -10.12
C GLN A 361 -1.90 -30.28 -9.37
N GLY A 362 -3.00 -29.51 -9.37
CA GLY A 362 -3.12 -28.24 -8.65
C GLY A 362 -2.42 -27.01 -9.24
N TYR A 363 -1.62 -27.13 -10.31
CA TYR A 363 -1.02 -26.00 -11.03
C TYR A 363 -1.84 -25.58 -12.26
N ASP A 364 -1.92 -24.28 -12.54
CA ASP A 364 -2.62 -23.76 -13.72
C ASP A 364 -1.78 -24.01 -14.98
N ARG A 365 -2.43 -24.45 -16.06
CA ARG A 365 -1.81 -24.71 -17.38
C ARG A 365 -1.19 -23.44 -18.01
N TYR A 366 -1.55 -22.26 -17.50
CA TYR A 366 -1.02 -20.97 -17.95
C TYR A 366 0.14 -20.44 -17.09
N GLU A 367 0.46 -21.08 -15.97
CA GLU A 367 1.64 -20.73 -15.19
C GLU A 367 2.91 -21.08 -15.97
N ARG A 368 3.87 -20.15 -15.96
CA ARG A 368 5.12 -20.30 -16.71
C ARG A 368 6.27 -20.78 -15.84
N THR A 369 6.13 -20.76 -14.52
CA THR A 369 7.24 -20.93 -13.57
C THR A 369 6.83 -21.88 -12.46
N PHE A 370 7.59 -22.95 -12.27
CA PHE A 370 7.30 -24.05 -11.37
C PHE A 370 8.45 -24.23 -10.39
N ASP A 371 8.13 -24.42 -9.12
CA ASP A 371 9.13 -24.77 -8.11
C ASP A 371 9.19 -26.30 -8.02
N VAL A 372 10.40 -26.85 -8.08
CA VAL A 372 10.62 -28.29 -8.22
C VAL A 372 11.78 -28.78 -7.37
N ALA A 373 11.77 -30.07 -7.07
CA ALA A 373 12.80 -30.79 -6.35
C ALA A 373 13.42 -31.86 -7.24
N ILE A 374 14.75 -31.94 -7.26
CA ILE A 374 15.51 -32.89 -8.08
C ILE A 374 16.27 -33.81 -7.13
N PRO A 375 15.81 -35.06 -6.93
CA PRO A 375 16.55 -36.02 -6.12
C PRO A 375 17.73 -36.61 -6.87
N SER A 376 18.82 -36.86 -6.15
CA SER A 376 20.03 -37.53 -6.65
C SER A 376 20.70 -38.33 -5.53
N PHE A 377 21.57 -39.26 -5.90
CA PHE A 377 22.29 -40.14 -4.97
C PHE A 377 23.79 -40.01 -5.19
N ALA A 378 24.51 -39.58 -4.16
CA ALA A 378 25.96 -39.45 -4.20
C ALA A 378 26.63 -40.76 -3.75
N TYR A 379 27.40 -41.36 -4.65
CA TYR A 379 28.30 -42.49 -4.42
C TYR A 379 29.74 -41.95 -4.49
N GLU A 380 30.29 -41.56 -3.34
CA GLU A 380 31.55 -40.81 -3.22
C GLU A 380 31.57 -39.52 -4.06
N THR A 381 32.29 -39.49 -5.18
CA THR A 381 32.44 -38.33 -6.09
C THR A 381 31.48 -38.35 -7.28
N VAL A 382 30.67 -39.41 -7.42
CA VAL A 382 29.70 -39.56 -8.51
C VAL A 382 28.30 -39.28 -7.98
N VAL A 383 27.59 -38.32 -8.58
CA VAL A 383 26.20 -38.01 -8.26
C VAL A 383 25.30 -38.56 -9.37
N LEU A 384 24.38 -39.45 -9.00
CA LEU A 384 23.53 -40.18 -9.94
C LEU A 384 22.05 -39.85 -9.72
N GLY A 385 21.35 -39.53 -10.80
CA GLY A 385 19.89 -39.44 -10.78
C GLY A 385 19.21 -40.81 -10.58
N PRO A 386 17.96 -40.83 -10.08
CA PRO A 386 17.18 -42.06 -9.92
C PRO A 386 17.12 -42.93 -11.19
N GLU A 387 16.97 -42.30 -12.37
CA GLU A 387 16.85 -42.97 -13.67
C GLU A 387 18.18 -43.27 -14.36
N ALA A 388 19.32 -42.86 -13.80
CA ALA A 388 20.62 -43.09 -14.46
C ALA A 388 20.85 -44.59 -14.72
N SER A 389 21.25 -44.93 -15.95
CA SER A 389 21.47 -46.29 -16.42
C SER A 389 22.95 -46.54 -16.72
N GLY A 390 23.36 -47.80 -16.67
CA GLY A 390 24.76 -48.22 -16.80
C GLY A 390 25.45 -48.42 -15.44
N GLU A 391 26.51 -49.22 -15.45
CA GLU A 391 27.35 -49.49 -14.26
C GLU A 391 28.60 -48.62 -14.23
N TYR A 392 28.96 -47.95 -15.34
CA TYR A 392 30.18 -47.16 -15.43
C TYR A 392 29.83 -45.68 -15.47
N HIS A 393 30.59 -44.87 -14.75
CA HIS A 393 30.37 -43.43 -14.63
C HIS A 393 31.71 -42.70 -14.56
N ILE A 394 31.73 -41.46 -15.04
CA ILE A 394 32.92 -40.61 -15.00
C ILE A 394 32.82 -39.70 -13.77
N THR A 395 33.88 -39.65 -12.96
CA THR A 395 33.98 -38.74 -11.80
C THR A 395 34.20 -37.30 -12.26
N LEU A 396 34.00 -36.32 -11.37
CA LEU A 396 34.32 -34.90 -11.65
C LEU A 396 35.78 -34.68 -12.10
N GLU A 397 36.70 -35.54 -11.66
CA GLU A 397 38.12 -35.53 -12.04
C GLU A 397 38.41 -36.24 -13.39
N GLY A 398 37.39 -36.71 -14.11
CA GLY A 398 37.52 -37.33 -15.43
C GLY A 398 37.92 -38.81 -15.43
N THR A 399 37.88 -39.49 -14.27
CA THR A 399 38.23 -40.90 -14.14
C THR A 399 37.01 -41.78 -14.33
N LEU A 400 37.12 -42.84 -15.14
CA LEU A 400 36.05 -43.83 -15.30
C LEU A 400 36.02 -44.75 -14.07
N VAL A 401 34.87 -44.88 -13.43
CA VAL A 401 34.63 -45.77 -12.28
C VAL A 401 33.43 -46.66 -12.54
N ARG A 402 33.37 -47.84 -11.92
CA ARG A 402 32.19 -48.71 -11.95
C ARG A 402 31.43 -48.57 -10.63
N VAL A 403 30.16 -48.16 -10.64
CA VAL A 403 29.35 -47.94 -9.42
C VAL A 403 28.35 -49.08 -9.24
N ALA A 404 28.46 -49.82 -8.13
CA ALA A 404 27.47 -50.81 -7.73
C ALA A 404 26.29 -50.11 -7.01
N ARG A 405 25.24 -49.77 -7.76
CA ARG A 405 24.08 -49.03 -7.21
C ARG A 405 23.23 -49.88 -6.27
N ARG A 406 22.94 -49.37 -5.08
CA ARG A 406 22.03 -49.99 -4.09
C ARG A 406 20.58 -49.57 -4.34
N ARG A 407 19.97 -50.15 -5.37
CA ARG A 407 18.62 -49.79 -5.83
C ARG A 407 17.52 -49.91 -4.76
N ASP A 408 17.66 -50.84 -3.82
CA ASP A 408 16.68 -50.99 -2.73
C ASP A 408 16.74 -49.82 -1.74
N GLU A 409 17.94 -49.31 -1.42
CA GLU A 409 18.11 -48.15 -0.54
C GLU A 409 17.67 -46.86 -1.24
N GLU A 410 18.00 -46.69 -2.52
CA GLU A 410 17.53 -45.55 -3.33
C GLU A 410 15.99 -45.48 -3.34
N ARG A 411 15.32 -46.63 -3.49
CA ARG A 411 13.85 -46.72 -3.48
C ARG A 411 13.26 -46.26 -2.14
N LEU A 412 13.82 -46.72 -1.03
CA LEU A 412 13.37 -46.30 0.32
C LEU A 412 13.48 -44.79 0.52
N ARG A 413 14.56 -44.16 0.05
CA ARG A 413 14.73 -42.70 0.13
C ARG A 413 13.70 -41.96 -0.73
N LEU A 414 13.38 -42.44 -1.92
CA LEU A 414 12.35 -41.82 -2.75
C LEU A 414 10.94 -41.92 -2.13
N GLU A 415 10.66 -42.97 -1.37
CA GLU A 415 9.41 -43.11 -0.60
C GLU A 415 9.32 -42.08 0.55
N GLU A 416 10.44 -41.67 1.15
CA GLU A 416 10.50 -40.56 2.13
C GLU A 416 10.08 -39.23 1.50
N LEU A 417 10.54 -38.93 0.27
CA LEU A 417 10.15 -37.70 -0.44
C LEU A 417 8.65 -37.69 -0.78
N GLN A 418 8.10 -38.83 -1.21
CA GLN A 418 6.67 -38.94 -1.46
C GLN A 418 5.85 -38.75 -0.19
N SER A 419 6.33 -39.27 0.94
CA SER A 419 5.69 -39.08 2.25
C SER A 419 5.73 -37.61 2.72
N ALA A 420 6.72 -36.84 2.27
CA ALA A 420 6.83 -35.40 2.48
C ALA A 420 6.00 -34.55 1.48
N GLY A 421 5.21 -35.20 0.62
CA GLY A 421 4.32 -34.56 -0.36
C GLY A 421 4.95 -34.25 -1.71
N LEU A 422 6.21 -34.61 -1.95
CA LEU A 422 6.88 -34.45 -3.25
C LEU A 422 6.56 -35.63 -4.16
N SER A 423 5.81 -35.39 -5.24
CA SER A 423 5.43 -36.41 -6.22
C SER A 423 6.18 -36.21 -7.56
N PRO A 424 6.51 -37.30 -8.29
CA PRO A 424 7.18 -37.18 -9.58
C PRO A 424 6.27 -36.50 -10.60
N VAL A 425 6.81 -35.54 -11.33
CA VAL A 425 6.09 -34.82 -12.39
C VAL A 425 6.00 -35.71 -13.62
N LEU A 426 4.79 -36.11 -13.99
CA LEU A 426 4.54 -37.01 -15.11
C LEU A 426 4.56 -36.27 -16.46
N GLY A 427 5.41 -36.72 -17.40
CA GLY A 427 5.47 -36.24 -18.78
C GLY A 427 6.83 -35.65 -19.19
N THR A 428 6.95 -35.25 -20.47
CA THR A 428 8.13 -34.52 -20.99
C THR A 428 7.80 -33.05 -21.29
N PRO A 429 7.55 -32.21 -20.28
CA PRO A 429 7.44 -30.78 -20.51
C PRO A 429 8.81 -30.23 -20.93
N TYR A 430 8.81 -29.23 -21.80
CA TYR A 430 10.00 -28.41 -22.05
C TYR A 430 10.21 -27.53 -20.83
N LEU A 431 11.27 -27.80 -20.07
CA LEU A 431 11.70 -27.03 -18.91
C LEU A 431 12.92 -26.18 -19.31
N THR A 432 12.96 -24.93 -18.88
CA THR A 432 14.14 -24.06 -19.05
C THR A 432 14.53 -23.42 -17.71
N PRO A 433 15.75 -23.67 -17.21
CA PRO A 433 16.71 -24.65 -17.73
C PRO A 433 16.15 -26.08 -17.69
N ASP A 434 16.62 -27.01 -18.53
CA ASP A 434 16.17 -28.41 -18.52
C ASP A 434 16.90 -29.16 -17.40
N PRO A 435 16.26 -29.46 -16.26
CA PRO A 435 16.92 -30.09 -15.14
C PRO A 435 17.12 -31.59 -15.38
N PRO A 436 18.08 -32.23 -14.67
CA PRO A 436 18.17 -33.68 -14.60
C PRO A 436 16.84 -34.32 -14.18
N ARG A 437 16.43 -35.37 -14.89
CA ARG A 437 15.17 -36.10 -14.65
C ARG A 437 15.43 -37.34 -13.77
N PRO A 438 14.44 -37.80 -12.99
CA PRO A 438 13.08 -37.27 -12.82
C PRO A 438 13.00 -36.05 -11.89
N VAL A 439 12.01 -35.20 -12.13
CA VAL A 439 11.72 -33.98 -11.35
C VAL A 439 10.50 -34.23 -10.47
N TYR A 440 10.52 -33.72 -9.24
CA TYR A 440 9.45 -33.84 -8.26
C TYR A 440 8.85 -32.47 -7.95
N ALA A 441 7.56 -32.41 -7.64
CA ALA A 441 6.88 -31.19 -7.23
C ALA A 441 5.81 -31.50 -6.17
N LEU A 442 5.49 -30.50 -5.35
CA LEU A 442 4.34 -30.56 -4.43
C LEU A 442 3.03 -30.43 -5.21
N ASP A 443 1.90 -30.81 -4.62
CA ASP A 443 0.57 -30.83 -5.27
C ASP A 443 -0.05 -29.46 -5.55
N ASN A 444 0.49 -28.36 -5.00
CA ASN A 444 0.10 -26.99 -5.36
C ASN A 444 1.12 -25.98 -4.82
N HIS A 445 1.07 -24.75 -5.32
CA HIS A 445 1.96 -23.67 -4.90
C HIS A 445 1.81 -23.29 -3.41
N ALA A 446 0.63 -23.49 -2.80
CA ALA A 446 0.38 -23.12 -1.41
C ALA A 446 1.00 -24.10 -0.39
N ALA A 447 1.47 -25.29 -0.83
CA ALA A 447 2.10 -26.29 0.03
C ALA A 447 3.60 -26.02 0.30
N TRP A 448 4.24 -25.13 -0.47
CA TRP A 448 5.67 -24.84 -0.33
C TRP A 448 6.05 -24.23 1.04
N PRO A 449 5.32 -23.26 1.61
CA PRO A 449 5.66 -22.70 2.92
C PRO A 449 5.68 -23.75 4.05
N SER A 450 4.68 -24.63 4.12
CA SER A 450 4.63 -25.70 5.13
C SER A 450 5.71 -26.76 4.88
N PHE A 451 5.96 -27.12 3.62
CA PHE A 451 7.08 -28.02 3.29
C PHE A 451 8.43 -27.46 3.75
N MET A 452 8.68 -26.17 3.52
CA MET A 452 9.93 -25.51 3.91
C MET A 452 10.11 -25.41 5.43
N LEU A 453 9.01 -25.21 6.18
CA LEU A 453 9.04 -25.05 7.63
C LEU A 453 9.05 -26.39 8.39
N ASP A 454 8.26 -27.37 7.94
CA ASP A 454 7.96 -28.58 8.72
C ASP A 454 8.67 -29.83 8.16
N GLU A 455 8.59 -30.06 6.85
CA GLU A 455 9.10 -31.29 6.23
C GLU A 455 10.58 -31.22 5.85
N LEU A 456 11.08 -30.04 5.44
CA LEU A 456 12.48 -29.88 5.07
C LEU A 456 13.47 -30.16 6.24
N PRO A 457 13.23 -29.68 7.47
CA PRO A 457 14.05 -30.06 8.63
C PRO A 457 13.99 -31.57 8.91
N ARG A 458 12.83 -32.20 8.72
CA ARG A 458 12.65 -33.65 8.91
C ARG A 458 13.46 -34.45 7.88
N LEU A 459 13.47 -34.05 6.61
CA LEU A 459 14.29 -34.67 5.57
C LEU A 459 15.79 -34.55 5.89
N ARG A 460 16.25 -33.37 6.35
CA ARG A 460 17.63 -33.20 6.80
C ARG A 460 17.98 -34.12 7.97
N ALA A 461 17.08 -34.29 8.93
CA ALA A 461 17.26 -35.21 10.06
C ALA A 461 17.32 -36.69 9.61
N LEU A 462 16.67 -37.05 8.51
CA LEU A 462 16.73 -38.38 7.88
C LEU A 462 18.00 -38.62 7.05
N GLY A 463 18.87 -37.62 6.92
CA GLY A 463 20.16 -37.70 6.24
C GLY A 463 20.18 -37.11 4.82
N TRP A 464 19.17 -36.34 4.41
CA TRP A 464 19.17 -35.65 3.11
C TRP A 464 20.08 -34.43 3.11
N GLU A 465 20.99 -34.37 2.15
CA GLU A 465 21.76 -33.17 1.82
C GLU A 465 20.93 -32.27 0.89
N VAL A 466 20.38 -31.17 1.41
CA VAL A 466 19.49 -30.28 0.65
C VAL A 466 20.25 -29.02 0.17
N GLY A 467 20.27 -28.81 -1.15
CA GLY A 467 20.76 -27.60 -1.80
C GLY A 467 19.65 -26.75 -2.41
N PHE A 468 19.92 -25.46 -2.63
CA PHE A 468 19.04 -24.53 -3.31
C PHE A 468 19.75 -23.92 -4.53
N ALA A 469 19.05 -23.79 -5.65
CA ALA A 469 19.50 -22.94 -6.75
C ALA A 469 19.42 -21.46 -6.35
N GLU A 470 20.26 -20.61 -6.95
CA GLU A 470 20.32 -19.17 -6.63
C GLU A 470 18.99 -18.44 -6.89
N ASP A 471 18.22 -18.93 -7.85
CA ASP A 471 16.93 -18.38 -8.29
C ASP A 471 15.71 -19.06 -7.65
N PHE A 472 15.92 -19.93 -6.65
CA PHE A 472 14.84 -20.66 -6.01
C PHE A 472 13.90 -19.73 -5.23
N ARG A 473 12.67 -19.60 -5.72
CA ARG A 473 11.73 -18.59 -5.24
C ARG A 473 11.19 -18.86 -3.84
N GLN A 474 11.07 -20.12 -3.43
CA GLN A 474 10.42 -20.48 -2.15
C GLN A 474 11.42 -20.55 -0.99
N ARG A 475 12.64 -20.03 -1.15
CA ARG A 475 13.60 -19.93 -0.05
C ARG A 475 13.04 -18.99 1.02
N ILE A 476 12.74 -19.56 2.18
CA ILE A 476 12.29 -18.85 3.38
C ILE A 476 13.41 -18.97 4.41
N ALA A 477 14.06 -17.85 4.71
CA ALA A 477 15.00 -17.80 5.83
C ALA A 477 14.24 -17.50 7.15
N PRO A 478 14.58 -18.14 8.27
CA PRO A 478 14.00 -17.81 9.57
C PRO A 478 14.55 -16.48 10.10
N VAL A 479 13.77 -15.76 10.91
CA VAL A 479 14.28 -14.61 11.67
C VAL A 479 15.05 -15.10 12.88
N GLU A 480 16.33 -14.70 12.97
CA GLU A 480 17.22 -15.03 14.08
C GLU A 480 16.91 -14.17 15.32
N SER A 481 16.77 -12.85 15.12
CA SER A 481 16.47 -11.91 16.20
C SER A 481 15.66 -10.70 15.71
N TRP A 482 14.96 -10.08 16.65
CA TRP A 482 14.23 -8.84 16.47
C TRP A 482 14.91 -7.78 17.31
N GLU A 483 15.41 -6.74 16.65
CA GLU A 483 16.21 -5.69 17.28
C GLU A 483 15.48 -4.36 17.14
N GLY A 484 15.47 -3.59 18.21
CA GLY A 484 14.97 -2.22 18.19
C GLY A 484 15.86 -1.28 18.97
N GLU A 485 15.96 -0.05 18.51
CA GLU A 485 16.66 1.02 19.20
C GLU A 485 15.80 2.28 19.20
N VAL A 486 15.69 2.92 20.36
CA VAL A 486 15.04 4.22 20.47
C VAL A 486 16.09 5.27 20.77
N VAL A 487 16.21 6.25 19.86
CA VAL A 487 17.12 7.39 20.03
C VAL A 487 16.30 8.65 20.26
N GLN A 488 16.68 9.44 21.27
CA GLN A 488 16.06 10.74 21.52
C GLN A 488 16.59 11.77 20.50
N GLY A 489 15.68 12.34 19.71
CA GLY A 489 15.97 13.39 18.74
C GLY A 489 15.72 14.80 19.29
N GLU A 490 15.94 15.81 18.44
CA GLU A 490 15.73 17.22 18.78
C GLU A 490 14.24 17.55 19.08
N GLU A 491 14.00 18.52 19.97
CA GLU A 491 12.66 19.04 20.34
C GLU A 491 11.69 18.01 20.95
N GLY A 492 12.19 16.89 21.50
CA GLY A 492 11.35 15.89 22.17
C GLY A 492 10.63 14.94 21.20
N TRP A 493 11.28 14.62 20.08
CA TRP A 493 10.92 13.49 19.22
C TRP A 493 11.79 12.27 19.53
N PHE A 494 11.27 11.07 19.28
CA PHE A 494 12.00 9.81 19.32
C PHE A 494 12.11 9.26 17.90
N ASP A 495 13.30 8.79 17.53
CA ASP A 495 13.48 7.97 16.34
C ASP A 495 13.56 6.51 16.76
N LEU A 496 12.59 5.72 16.29
CA LEU A 496 12.49 4.29 16.52
C LEU A 496 13.08 3.56 15.31
N ASP A 497 14.24 2.96 15.51
CA ASP A 497 14.83 2.00 14.58
C ASP A 497 14.35 0.59 14.95
N MET A 498 13.78 -0.14 13.99
CA MET A 498 13.36 -1.53 14.17
C MET A 498 13.89 -2.35 13.02
N GLY A 499 14.48 -3.50 13.33
CA GLY A 499 15.03 -4.41 12.33
C GLY A 499 14.87 -5.87 12.72
N ILE A 500 14.95 -6.72 11.70
CA ILE A 500 15.02 -8.18 11.83
C ILE A 500 16.39 -8.64 11.35
N VAL A 501 16.98 -9.61 12.05
CA VAL A 501 18.24 -10.26 11.62
C VAL A 501 17.88 -11.57 10.93
N VAL A 502 18.35 -11.72 9.70
CA VAL A 502 18.13 -12.88 8.85
C VAL A 502 19.47 -13.26 8.23
N GLU A 503 19.94 -14.49 8.46
CA GLU A 503 21.23 -15.00 7.98
C GLU A 503 22.41 -14.08 8.39
N GLY A 504 22.42 -13.61 9.63
CA GLY A 504 23.43 -12.69 10.17
C GLY A 504 23.41 -11.26 9.59
N ARG A 505 22.42 -10.89 8.78
CA ARG A 505 22.25 -9.54 8.20
C ARG A 505 21.00 -8.86 8.77
N ARG A 506 21.14 -7.60 9.18
CA ARG A 506 20.04 -6.78 9.72
C ARG A 506 19.28 -6.06 8.60
N PHE A 507 17.96 -6.19 8.57
CA PHE A 507 17.08 -5.51 7.63
C PHE A 507 16.11 -4.58 8.37
N PRO A 508 15.90 -3.33 7.88
CA PRO A 508 14.96 -2.40 8.48
C PRO A 508 13.53 -2.91 8.27
N LEU A 509 12.78 -3.06 9.36
CA LEU A 509 11.44 -3.63 9.34
C LEU A 509 10.36 -2.68 8.77
N PRO A 510 10.39 -1.35 9.00
CA PRO A 510 9.30 -0.48 8.55
C PRO A 510 9.03 -0.49 7.03
N PRO A 511 10.06 -0.45 6.15
CA PRO A 511 9.85 -0.57 4.70
C PRO A 511 9.25 -1.93 4.29
N LEU A 512 9.66 -3.02 4.94
CA LEU A 512 9.16 -4.37 4.65
C LEU A 512 7.68 -4.51 5.03
N LEU A 513 7.31 -4.01 6.20
CA LEU A 513 5.93 -3.96 6.68
C LEU A 513 5.05 -3.10 5.76
N TYR A 514 5.55 -1.94 5.31
CA TYR A 514 4.83 -1.09 4.37
C TYR A 514 4.53 -1.79 3.04
N GLN A 515 5.46 -2.61 2.53
CA GLN A 515 5.22 -3.42 1.33
C GLN A 515 4.21 -4.52 1.58
N LEU A 516 4.27 -5.18 2.75
CA LEU A 516 3.27 -6.17 3.15
C LEU A 516 1.85 -5.59 3.15
N PHE A 517 1.65 -4.37 3.67
CA PHE A 517 0.31 -3.75 3.71
C PHE A 517 -0.25 -3.41 2.35
N LYS A 518 0.61 -3.08 1.38
CA LYS A 518 0.15 -2.89 0.00
C LYS A 518 -0.36 -4.18 -0.61
N ARG A 519 0.18 -5.33 -0.18
CA ARG A 519 -0.19 -6.66 -0.66
C ARG A 519 -1.39 -7.23 0.09
N ASP A 520 -1.47 -7.00 1.40
CA ASP A 520 -2.54 -7.49 2.27
C ASP A 520 -3.25 -6.34 3.01
N PRO A 521 -4.34 -5.80 2.43
CA PRO A 521 -5.14 -4.75 3.06
C PRO A 521 -5.82 -5.17 4.37
N ARG A 522 -5.94 -6.48 4.68
CA ARG A 522 -6.56 -6.96 5.93
C ARG A 522 -5.80 -6.48 7.16
N LEU A 523 -4.50 -6.26 7.03
CA LEU A 523 -3.64 -5.73 8.09
C LEU A 523 -3.91 -4.27 8.44
N LEU A 524 -4.63 -3.55 7.56
CA LEU A 524 -4.99 -2.14 7.74
C LEU A 524 -6.42 -1.96 8.29
N ASP A 525 -7.19 -3.04 8.43
CA ASP A 525 -8.56 -3.05 8.92
C ASP A 525 -8.68 -3.81 10.26
N ALA A 526 -9.59 -3.38 11.12
CA ALA A 526 -9.75 -3.93 12.47
C ALA A 526 -10.33 -5.35 12.47
N GLN A 527 -11.34 -5.62 11.64
CA GLN A 527 -11.92 -6.96 11.51
C GLN A 527 -10.99 -7.89 10.74
N GLY A 528 -10.31 -7.36 9.72
CA GLY A 528 -9.24 -8.06 9.01
C GLY A 528 -8.11 -8.49 9.94
N LEU A 529 -7.56 -7.57 10.74
CA LEU A 529 -6.44 -7.84 11.65
C LEU A 529 -6.82 -8.79 12.79
N ALA A 530 -8.05 -8.72 13.30
CA ALA A 530 -8.55 -9.62 14.34
C ALA A 530 -8.91 -11.01 13.81
N GLY A 531 -9.33 -11.11 12.54
CA GLY A 531 -9.69 -12.37 11.88
C GLY A 531 -8.51 -13.18 11.35
N ILE A 532 -7.32 -12.58 11.28
CA ILE A 532 -6.07 -13.29 10.96
C ILE A 532 -5.72 -14.20 12.15
N ASP A 533 -5.26 -15.42 11.92
CA ASP A 533 -4.79 -16.33 12.99
C ASP A 533 -3.42 -15.83 13.51
N ASP A 534 -3.05 -16.07 14.78
CA ASP A 534 -1.72 -15.68 15.27
C ASP A 534 -0.60 -16.51 14.63
N GLU A 535 -0.90 -17.75 14.24
CA GLU A 535 0.02 -18.66 13.55
C GLU A 535 0.00 -18.48 12.01
N GLU A 536 -0.87 -17.62 11.46
CA GLU A 536 -0.91 -17.35 10.02
C GLU A 536 0.43 -16.77 9.56
N VAL A 537 1.09 -17.44 8.63
CA VAL A 537 2.44 -17.09 8.18
C VAL A 537 2.38 -15.99 7.12
N MET A 538 3.07 -14.89 7.38
CA MET A 538 3.18 -13.73 6.49
C MET A 538 4.58 -13.64 5.90
N ALA A 539 4.66 -13.56 4.57
CA ALA A 539 5.92 -13.42 3.85
C ALA A 539 6.28 -11.94 3.65
N LEU A 540 7.50 -11.55 4.02
CA LEU A 540 8.11 -10.27 3.64
C LEU A 540 9.15 -10.48 2.55
N ASP A 541 9.19 -9.57 1.58
CA ASP A 541 10.20 -9.55 0.52
C ASP A 541 11.39 -8.70 0.98
N LEU A 542 12.58 -9.30 1.05
CA LEU A 542 13.82 -8.62 1.41
C LEU A 542 14.40 -7.85 0.19
N PRO A 543 15.14 -6.75 0.40
CA PRO A 543 15.69 -5.94 -0.69
C PRO A 543 16.68 -6.67 -1.61
N ASP A 544 17.28 -7.76 -1.14
CA ASP A 544 18.23 -8.60 -1.90
C ASP A 544 17.55 -9.74 -2.67
N GLY A 545 16.22 -9.76 -2.73
CA GLY A 545 15.43 -10.78 -3.43
C GLY A 545 15.09 -12.00 -2.58
N GLY A 546 15.62 -12.09 -1.34
CA GLY A 546 15.23 -13.12 -0.38
C GLY A 546 13.80 -12.93 0.15
N ARG A 547 13.24 -13.98 0.76
CA ARG A 547 11.96 -13.91 1.48
C ARG A 547 12.09 -14.43 2.90
N VAL A 548 11.37 -13.80 3.81
CA VAL A 548 11.31 -14.18 5.23
C VAL A 548 9.85 -14.40 5.62
N ALA A 549 9.59 -15.45 6.38
CA ALA A 549 8.25 -15.81 6.83
C ALA A 549 8.11 -15.55 8.32
N LEU A 550 7.01 -14.90 8.71
CA LEU A 550 6.76 -14.44 10.07
C LEU A 550 5.35 -14.82 10.50
N PRO A 551 5.14 -15.37 11.71
CA PRO A 551 3.80 -15.55 12.22
C PRO A 551 3.12 -14.19 12.47
N ALA A 552 1.87 -14.05 12.06
CA ALA A 552 1.10 -12.82 12.18
C ALA A 552 1.02 -12.30 13.62
N GLY A 553 1.04 -13.20 14.61
CA GLY A 553 1.09 -12.88 16.03
C GLY A 553 2.30 -12.02 16.44
N ARG A 554 3.38 -12.01 15.65
CA ARG A 554 4.56 -11.15 15.86
C ARG A 554 4.38 -9.75 15.25
N ILE A 555 3.59 -9.64 14.19
CA ILE A 555 3.35 -8.39 13.46
C ILE A 555 2.17 -7.62 14.08
N LYS A 556 1.11 -8.31 14.51
CA LYS A 556 -0.12 -7.74 15.08
C LYS A 556 0.09 -6.70 16.19
N PRO A 557 0.97 -6.89 17.19
CA PRO A 557 1.21 -5.88 18.21
C PRO A 557 1.80 -4.59 17.62
N VAL A 558 2.79 -4.72 16.73
CA VAL A 558 3.37 -3.58 16.02
C VAL A 558 2.29 -2.88 15.20
N MET A 559 1.33 -3.62 14.64
CA MET A 559 0.22 -3.05 13.87
C MET A 559 -0.78 -2.30 14.73
N ARG A 560 -1.35 -2.95 15.76
CA ARG A 560 -2.29 -2.29 16.68
C ARG A 560 -1.73 -1.01 17.27
N THR A 561 -0.42 -1.04 17.51
CA THR A 561 0.32 0.06 18.07
C THR A 561 0.61 1.11 17.01
N LEU A 562 1.30 0.78 15.91
CA LEU A 562 1.94 1.70 14.98
C LEU A 562 1.23 1.91 13.62
N ILE A 563 0.00 1.41 13.43
CA ILE A 563 -0.74 1.47 12.16
C ILE A 563 -0.79 2.87 11.52
N ASP A 564 -0.91 3.92 12.34
CA ASP A 564 -1.01 5.31 11.90
C ASP A 564 0.29 5.86 11.29
N LEU A 565 1.43 5.18 11.49
CA LEU A 565 2.72 5.58 10.94
C LEU A 565 2.98 5.01 9.54
N PHE A 566 2.21 4.00 9.12
CA PHE A 566 2.40 3.29 7.85
C PHE A 566 1.47 3.77 6.71
N ASP A 567 0.68 4.83 6.93
CA ASP A 567 -0.17 5.46 5.90
C ASP A 567 0.63 6.14 4.76
N THR A 568 1.94 6.30 4.94
CA THR A 568 2.91 6.82 3.97
C THR A 568 4.14 5.91 3.95
N PRO A 569 4.90 5.83 2.84
CA PRO A 569 6.13 5.05 2.81
C PRO A 569 7.06 5.52 3.92
N PRO A 570 7.36 4.68 4.93
CA PRO A 570 8.29 5.05 5.98
C PRO A 570 9.72 5.01 5.43
N GLY A 571 10.62 5.76 6.06
CA GLY A 571 12.05 5.53 5.91
C GLY A 571 12.50 4.30 6.70
N ASP A 572 13.80 4.18 6.90
CA ASP A 572 14.38 3.08 7.70
C ASP A 572 14.01 3.21 9.19
N THR A 573 13.80 4.44 9.67
CA THR A 573 13.38 4.74 11.04
C THR A 573 11.99 5.39 11.11
N LEU A 574 11.30 5.19 12.23
CA LEU A 574 9.98 5.78 12.52
C LEU A 574 10.12 6.93 13.50
N ARG A 575 9.70 8.13 13.09
CA ARG A 575 9.72 9.32 13.95
C ARG A 575 8.43 9.44 14.76
N LEU A 576 8.57 9.44 16.07
CA LEU A 576 7.49 9.39 17.06
C LEU A 576 7.56 10.58 18.01
N SER A 577 6.41 11.07 18.47
CA SER A 577 6.39 12.16 19.46
C SER A 577 6.80 11.61 20.83
N ARG A 578 7.36 12.44 21.72
CA ARG A 578 7.58 12.03 23.12
C ARG A 578 6.34 11.49 23.82
N TRP A 579 5.16 11.93 23.38
CA TRP A 579 3.88 11.52 23.94
C TRP A 579 3.44 10.12 23.50
N ASP A 580 4.10 9.54 22.49
CA ASP A 580 3.93 8.14 22.08
C ASP A 580 4.72 7.17 22.98
N ALA A 581 5.43 7.66 24.01
CA ALA A 581 6.25 6.84 24.89
C ALA A 581 5.46 5.73 25.62
N ALA A 582 4.24 6.02 26.08
CA ALA A 582 3.38 5.02 26.71
C ALA A 582 3.08 3.84 25.76
N ARG A 583 2.89 4.16 24.48
CA ARG A 583 2.63 3.21 23.41
C ARG A 583 3.87 2.39 23.03
N LEU A 584 5.04 3.04 23.03
CA LEU A 584 6.32 2.35 22.81
C LEU A 584 6.65 1.40 23.96
N ALA A 585 6.36 1.79 25.20
CA ALA A 585 6.58 0.92 26.34
C ALA A 585 5.73 -0.37 26.31
N GLU A 586 4.54 -0.36 25.68
CA GLU A 586 3.74 -1.58 25.46
C GLU A 586 4.40 -2.56 24.48
N LEU A 587 5.26 -2.08 23.56
CA LEU A 587 6.05 -2.94 22.66
C LEU A 587 7.23 -3.61 23.38
N GLY A 588 7.76 -2.98 24.44
CA GLY A 588 8.93 -3.44 25.18
C GLY A 588 8.64 -4.55 26.22
N ASP A 589 7.38 -4.73 26.61
CA ASP A 589 6.98 -5.67 27.68
C ASP A 589 6.72 -7.11 27.18
N GLN A 590 6.95 -7.38 25.89
CA GLN A 590 6.84 -8.72 25.32
C GLN A 590 8.23 -9.34 25.20
N GLU A 591 8.41 -10.60 25.63
CA GLU A 591 9.63 -11.45 25.55
C GLU A 591 10.19 -11.66 24.11
N ARG A 592 9.77 -10.84 23.15
CA ARG A 592 9.84 -11.02 21.71
C ARG A 592 10.81 -10.07 21.03
N TRP A 593 11.21 -8.96 21.67
CA TRP A 593 12.05 -7.90 21.09
C TRP A 593 13.24 -7.55 21.99
N GLN A 594 14.41 -7.33 21.39
CA GLN A 594 15.58 -6.79 22.07
C GLN A 594 15.67 -5.28 21.83
N PHE A 595 15.10 -4.49 22.73
CA PHE A 595 15.15 -3.02 22.63
C PHE A 595 16.31 -2.41 23.42
N LYS A 596 17.05 -1.49 22.78
CA LYS A 596 18.04 -0.60 23.42
C LYS A 596 17.49 0.83 23.50
N GLY A 597 17.83 1.57 24.56
CA GLY A 597 17.39 2.96 24.73
C GLY A 597 15.94 3.16 25.22
N MET A 598 15.27 2.09 25.67
CA MET A 598 13.89 2.16 26.21
C MET A 598 13.79 2.74 27.62
N GLU A 599 14.89 3.01 28.32
CA GLU A 599 14.88 3.42 29.74
C GLU A 599 14.16 4.77 29.95
N ASP A 600 14.47 5.78 29.13
CA ASP A 600 13.83 7.09 29.19
C ASP A 600 12.36 7.05 28.71
N VAL A 601 12.07 6.20 27.72
CA VAL A 601 10.73 5.94 27.19
C VAL A 601 9.87 5.24 28.24
N ALA A 602 10.42 4.24 28.93
CA ALA A 602 9.76 3.52 30.01
C ALA A 602 9.54 4.44 31.22
N ALA A 603 10.50 5.30 31.58
CA ALA A 603 10.32 6.27 32.65
C ALA A 603 9.27 7.35 32.32
N LEU A 604 9.17 7.79 31.06
CA LEU A 604 8.11 8.69 30.60
C LEU A 604 6.75 7.98 30.52
N ALA A 605 6.71 6.76 29.99
CA ALA A 605 5.53 5.91 29.94
C ALA A 605 4.99 5.59 31.33
N GLU A 606 5.88 5.31 32.29
CA GLU A 606 5.53 5.03 33.66
C GLU A 606 4.98 6.28 34.35
N ARG A 607 5.57 7.46 34.15
CA ARG A 607 4.99 8.73 34.58
C ARG A 607 3.60 9.00 33.98
N LEU A 608 3.40 8.65 32.70
CA LEU A 608 2.12 8.78 32.02
C LEU A 608 1.09 7.71 32.46
N ARG A 609 1.50 6.49 32.83
CA ARG A 609 0.64 5.42 33.34
C ARG A 609 0.25 5.63 34.80
N GLN A 610 1.19 6.16 35.61
CA GLN A 610 0.95 6.61 36.98
C GLN A 610 -0.02 7.79 37.07
N SER A 611 -0.47 8.35 35.93
CA SER A 611 -1.60 9.30 35.86
C SER A 611 -2.90 8.77 36.47
N ARG A 612 -3.05 7.44 36.68
CA ARG A 612 -4.17 6.85 37.43
C ARG A 612 -3.99 6.91 38.96
N GLY A 613 -2.77 7.12 39.45
CA GLY A 613 -2.42 7.30 40.86
C GLY A 613 -2.32 8.77 41.23
N VAL A 614 -3.35 9.57 40.94
CA VAL A 614 -3.39 10.98 41.34
C VAL A 614 -3.32 11.05 42.88
N THR A 615 -2.24 11.61 43.41
CA THR A 615 -2.09 11.76 44.87
C THR A 615 -3.12 12.77 45.37
N ALA A 616 -3.86 12.43 46.43
CA ALA A 616 -4.87 13.30 46.97
C ALA A 616 -4.28 14.65 47.41
N VAL A 617 -4.81 15.75 46.87
CA VAL A 617 -4.41 17.11 47.23
C VAL A 617 -5.46 17.72 48.17
N ALA A 618 -5.01 18.21 49.31
CA ALA A 618 -5.88 18.94 50.23
C ALA A 618 -6.33 20.28 49.60
N PRO A 619 -7.60 20.71 49.80
CA PRO A 619 -8.02 22.05 49.40
C PRO A 619 -7.12 23.13 50.02
N PRO A 620 -6.77 24.20 49.29
CA PRO A 620 -5.84 25.20 49.78
C PRO A 620 -6.44 26.05 50.91
N GLU A 621 -5.58 26.48 51.83
CA GLU A 621 -5.98 27.38 52.91
C GLU A 621 -6.50 28.73 52.36
N GLY A 622 -7.63 29.19 52.89
CA GLY A 622 -8.35 30.37 52.43
C GLY A 622 -9.37 30.11 51.31
N PHE A 623 -9.54 28.86 50.87
CA PHE A 623 -10.61 28.49 49.95
C PHE A 623 -11.93 28.34 50.72
N MET A 624 -12.88 29.23 50.45
CA MET A 624 -14.10 29.39 51.25
C MET A 624 -15.20 28.37 50.94
N LEU A 625 -15.07 27.60 49.84
CA LEU A 625 -16.05 26.61 49.41
C LEU A 625 -15.55 25.20 49.72
N GLU A 626 -16.36 24.37 50.37
CA GLU A 626 -16.00 22.97 50.57
C GLU A 626 -16.06 22.19 49.24
N LEU A 627 -14.91 21.70 48.76
CA LEU A 627 -14.84 20.87 47.56
C LEU A 627 -15.42 19.48 47.82
N ARG A 628 -16.34 19.05 46.94
CA ARG A 628 -16.89 17.69 46.90
C ARG A 628 -15.80 16.65 46.56
N PRO A 629 -15.99 15.35 46.86
CA PRO A 629 -14.98 14.31 46.58
C PRO A 629 -14.44 14.33 45.15
N TYR A 630 -15.31 14.33 44.14
CA TYR A 630 -14.89 14.42 42.75
C TYR A 630 -14.20 15.76 42.42
N GLN A 631 -14.57 16.87 43.07
CA GLN A 631 -13.87 18.14 42.87
C GLN A 631 -12.45 18.12 43.44
N ARG A 632 -12.22 17.36 44.52
CA ARG A 632 -10.88 17.12 45.09
C ARG A 632 -10.03 16.27 44.14
N GLU A 633 -10.62 15.22 43.54
CA GLU A 633 -9.95 14.44 42.48
C GLU A 633 -9.59 15.32 41.28
N GLY A 634 -10.49 16.23 40.89
CA GLY A 634 -10.23 17.16 39.80
C GLY A 634 -9.10 18.16 40.11
N LEU A 635 -9.08 18.70 41.35
CA LEU A 635 -7.97 19.52 41.83
C LEU A 635 -6.64 18.75 41.80
N ALA A 636 -6.67 17.50 42.27
CA ALA A 636 -5.50 16.66 42.33
C ALA A 636 -4.98 16.32 40.92
N TRP A 637 -5.88 16.05 39.96
CA TRP A 637 -5.53 15.85 38.56
C TRP A 637 -4.92 17.12 37.94
N LEU A 638 -5.46 18.30 38.23
CA LEU A 638 -4.88 19.57 37.78
C LEU A 638 -3.47 19.81 38.36
N GLN A 639 -3.23 19.42 39.61
CA GLN A 639 -1.89 19.50 40.23
C GLN A 639 -0.93 18.48 39.63
N PHE A 640 -1.39 17.27 39.32
CA PHE A 640 -0.62 16.26 38.59
C PHE A 640 -0.17 16.76 37.21
N LEU A 641 -1.10 17.34 36.42
CA LEU A 641 -0.75 17.92 35.11
C LEU A 641 0.36 18.97 35.25
N ARG A 642 0.25 19.84 36.25
CA ARG A 642 1.29 20.83 36.54
C ARG A 642 2.63 20.16 36.87
N GLU A 643 2.65 19.22 37.82
CA GLU A 643 3.87 18.54 38.28
C GLU A 643 4.62 17.83 37.16
N GLN A 644 3.91 17.37 36.13
CA GLN A 644 4.47 16.69 34.97
C GLN A 644 4.70 17.61 33.76
N ASP A 645 4.55 18.94 33.91
CA ASP A 645 4.62 19.92 32.81
C ASP A 645 3.69 19.59 31.63
N LEU A 646 2.50 19.07 31.94
CA LEU A 646 1.47 18.69 31.00
C LEU A 646 0.39 19.78 30.88
N ALA A 647 -0.36 19.68 29.78
CA ALA A 647 -1.58 20.45 29.53
C ALA A 647 -2.78 19.49 29.47
N GLY A 648 -4.00 20.01 29.66
CA GLY A 648 -5.17 19.13 29.64
C GLY A 648 -6.51 19.81 29.41
N ILE A 649 -7.54 18.98 29.30
CA ILE A 649 -8.94 19.34 29.12
C ILE A 649 -9.73 18.87 30.34
N LEU A 650 -10.24 19.82 31.13
CA LEU A 650 -11.26 19.51 32.15
C LEU A 650 -12.63 19.55 31.48
N ALA A 651 -13.11 18.36 31.12
CA ALA A 651 -14.31 18.11 30.32
C ALA A 651 -15.53 17.66 31.14
N ASP A 652 -15.55 17.93 32.46
CA ASP A 652 -16.69 17.63 33.34
C ASP A 652 -18.01 18.22 32.81
N ASP A 653 -19.11 17.53 33.08
CA ASP A 653 -20.45 18.02 32.76
C ASP A 653 -20.74 19.43 33.30
N MET A 654 -21.64 20.13 32.61
CA MET A 654 -22.02 21.50 32.94
C MET A 654 -22.71 21.57 34.31
N GLY A 655 -22.06 22.21 35.28
CA GLY A 655 -22.60 22.38 36.63
C GLY A 655 -21.82 21.65 37.73
N LEU A 656 -20.82 20.84 37.37
CA LEU A 656 -19.91 20.15 38.31
C LEU A 656 -18.81 21.06 38.93
N GLY A 657 -18.88 22.37 38.70
CA GLY A 657 -17.99 23.33 39.37
C GLY A 657 -16.56 23.41 38.82
N LYS A 658 -16.36 23.29 37.50
CA LYS A 658 -15.05 23.47 36.83
C LYS A 658 -14.34 24.77 37.23
N THR A 659 -15.07 25.88 37.34
CA THR A 659 -14.54 27.18 37.79
C THR A 659 -14.01 27.10 39.22
N ALA A 660 -14.73 26.43 40.14
CA ALA A 660 -14.28 26.26 41.53
C ALA A 660 -13.02 25.38 41.61
N GLN A 661 -12.97 24.27 40.85
CA GLN A 661 -11.78 23.41 40.76
C GLN A 661 -10.56 24.20 40.24
N THR A 662 -10.77 25.03 39.21
CA THR A 662 -9.70 25.85 38.60
C THR A 662 -9.22 26.96 39.55
N LEU A 663 -10.13 27.64 40.26
CA LEU A 663 -9.77 28.65 41.26
C LEU A 663 -9.04 28.04 42.45
N ALA A 664 -9.45 26.85 42.91
CA ALA A 664 -8.72 26.10 43.92
C ALA A 664 -7.31 25.76 43.43
N HIS A 665 -7.16 25.32 42.17
CA HIS A 665 -5.84 25.06 41.58
C HIS A 665 -4.96 26.31 41.59
N ILE A 666 -5.45 27.47 41.13
CA ILE A 666 -4.69 28.73 41.13
C ILE A 666 -4.31 29.15 42.55
N LEU A 667 -5.23 29.03 43.53
CA LEU A 667 -4.94 29.37 44.91
C LEU A 667 -3.89 28.44 45.52
N THR A 668 -3.92 27.14 45.21
CA THR A 668 -2.88 26.18 45.60
C THR A 668 -1.51 26.60 45.03
N GLU A 669 -1.45 27.06 43.78
CA GLU A 669 -0.20 27.57 43.18
C GLU A 669 0.32 28.81 43.90
N LYS A 670 -0.57 29.74 44.26
CA LYS A 670 -0.22 30.94 45.01
C LYS A 670 0.31 30.59 46.40
N ARG A 671 -0.38 29.72 47.13
CA ARG A 671 -0.01 29.32 48.50
C ARG A 671 1.32 28.58 48.56
N ALA A 672 1.62 27.78 47.54
CA ALA A 672 2.90 27.11 47.42
C ALA A 672 4.04 28.03 46.92
N GLY A 673 3.78 29.32 46.67
CA GLY A 673 4.78 30.27 46.16
C GLY A 673 5.19 30.02 44.70
N ARG A 674 4.44 29.21 43.97
CA ARG A 674 4.76 28.81 42.58
C ARG A 674 4.12 29.71 41.52
N LEU A 675 3.09 30.48 41.90
CA LEU A 675 2.45 31.47 41.04
C LEU A 675 3.33 32.73 40.94
N ASP A 676 4.45 32.62 40.22
CA ASP A 676 5.41 33.70 39.97
C ASP A 676 4.96 34.64 38.83
N ARG A 677 3.92 34.25 38.08
CA ARG A 677 3.34 34.95 36.94
C ARG A 677 1.81 34.87 37.00
N PRO A 678 1.07 35.83 36.39
CA PRO A 678 -0.39 35.81 36.41
C PRO A 678 -0.97 34.60 35.67
N ALA A 679 -2.16 34.17 36.08
CA ALA A 679 -3.00 33.25 35.31
C ALA A 679 -3.94 34.04 34.39
N LEU A 680 -3.90 33.79 33.07
CA LEU A 680 -4.79 34.42 32.09
C LEU A 680 -5.97 33.50 31.78
N VAL A 681 -7.19 34.00 31.95
CA VAL A 681 -8.42 33.30 31.60
C VAL A 681 -9.08 34.01 30.42
N VAL A 682 -9.25 33.28 29.33
CA VAL A 682 -9.99 33.72 28.14
C VAL A 682 -11.35 33.04 28.15
N LEU A 683 -12.42 33.84 28.15
CA LEU A 683 -13.78 33.36 28.36
C LEU A 683 -14.80 34.11 27.49
N PRO A 684 -16.02 33.58 27.28
CA PRO A 684 -17.09 34.33 26.64
C PRO A 684 -17.46 35.60 27.41
N THR A 685 -17.85 36.67 26.72
CA THR A 685 -18.11 37.99 27.35
C THR A 685 -19.10 37.95 28.53
N SER A 686 -20.09 37.06 28.49
CA SER A 686 -21.07 36.91 29.57
C SER A 686 -20.51 36.22 30.83
N LEU A 687 -19.44 35.44 30.70
CA LEU A 687 -18.86 34.65 31.78
C LEU A 687 -17.91 35.46 32.68
N LEU A 688 -17.49 36.64 32.22
CA LEU A 688 -16.49 37.46 32.92
C LEU A 688 -16.95 37.81 34.34
N PHE A 689 -18.21 38.21 34.48
CA PHE A 689 -18.82 38.55 35.76
C PHE A 689 -18.93 37.34 36.68
N ASN A 690 -19.37 36.21 36.14
CA ASN A 690 -19.49 34.98 36.90
C ASN A 690 -18.13 34.57 37.48
N TRP A 691 -17.06 34.61 36.66
CA TRP A 691 -15.70 34.34 37.13
C TRP A 691 -15.24 35.29 38.24
N ARG A 692 -15.50 36.59 38.13
CA ARG A 692 -15.17 37.55 39.20
C ARG A 692 -15.90 37.26 40.51
N ARG A 693 -17.20 36.96 40.43
CA ARG A 693 -18.02 36.63 41.59
C ARG A 693 -17.59 35.32 42.23
N GLU A 694 -17.34 34.28 41.43
CA GLU A 694 -16.85 33.00 41.90
C GLU A 694 -15.46 33.12 42.54
N ALA A 695 -14.57 33.93 41.97
CA ALA A 695 -13.26 34.21 42.58
C ALA A 695 -13.42 34.93 43.94
N ALA A 696 -14.24 35.97 44.02
CA ALA A 696 -14.51 36.66 45.28
C ALA A 696 -15.17 35.76 46.33
N ARG A 697 -16.06 34.84 45.91
CA ARG A 697 -16.76 33.91 46.79
C ARG A 697 -15.86 32.77 47.27
N CYS A 698 -15.12 32.13 46.36
CA CYS A 698 -14.40 30.89 46.62
C CYS A 698 -12.94 31.12 47.05
N ALA A 699 -12.29 32.16 46.51
CA ALA A 699 -10.87 32.44 46.72
C ALA A 699 -10.62 33.95 46.84
N PRO A 700 -11.12 34.61 47.90
CA PRO A 700 -11.08 36.07 48.06
C PRO A 700 -9.66 36.64 48.10
N ASP A 701 -8.67 35.82 48.44
CA ASP A 701 -7.26 36.21 48.48
C ASP A 701 -6.61 36.34 47.10
N LEU A 702 -7.28 35.93 46.02
CA LEU A 702 -6.79 36.12 44.65
C LEU A 702 -7.10 37.53 44.14
N ARG A 703 -6.07 38.26 43.70
CA ARG A 703 -6.23 39.56 43.04
C ARG A 703 -6.66 39.35 41.59
N VAL A 704 -7.88 39.73 41.26
CA VAL A 704 -8.49 39.51 39.94
C VAL A 704 -8.61 40.80 39.14
N LEU A 705 -7.99 40.85 37.96
CA LEU A 705 -8.09 41.94 37.00
C LEU A 705 -9.05 41.59 35.85
N GLY A 706 -10.04 42.45 35.58
CA GLY A 706 -10.90 42.33 34.41
C GLY A 706 -10.52 43.29 33.28
N LEU A 707 -10.10 42.77 32.12
CA LEU A 707 -9.77 43.55 30.93
C LEU A 707 -11.00 43.67 30.02
N ARG A 708 -11.78 44.75 30.19
CA ARG A 708 -13.01 45.02 29.42
C ARG A 708 -13.18 46.50 29.13
N GLY A 709 -13.97 46.79 28.09
CA GLY A 709 -14.34 48.16 27.75
C GLY A 709 -13.24 48.93 27.00
N PRO A 710 -13.51 50.20 26.67
CA PRO A 710 -12.58 51.05 25.92
C PRO A 710 -11.29 51.32 26.70
N ASP A 711 -11.38 51.55 28.02
CA ASP A 711 -10.27 51.97 28.89
C ASP A 711 -9.35 50.83 29.34
N ARG A 712 -9.54 49.61 28.79
CA ARG A 712 -8.76 48.43 29.19
C ARG A 712 -7.27 48.56 28.88
N ALA A 713 -6.90 49.37 27.88
CA ALA A 713 -5.52 49.56 27.46
C ALA A 713 -4.66 50.18 28.57
N GLU A 714 -5.25 51.05 29.40
CA GLU A 714 -4.59 51.67 30.54
C GLU A 714 -4.25 50.66 31.66
N ARG A 715 -4.93 49.50 31.66
CA ARG A 715 -4.79 48.47 32.70
C ARG A 715 -3.82 47.36 32.34
N PHE A 716 -3.21 47.38 31.15
CA PHE A 716 -2.24 46.36 30.75
C PHE A 716 -0.98 46.38 31.64
N ALA A 717 -0.53 47.56 32.09
CA ALA A 717 0.58 47.67 33.03
C ALA A 717 0.31 46.94 34.36
N ALA A 718 -0.95 46.89 34.79
CA ALA A 718 -1.35 46.24 36.04
C ALA A 718 -1.42 44.70 35.95
N ILE A 719 -1.20 44.09 34.77
CA ILE A 719 -1.28 42.62 34.58
C ILE A 719 -0.31 41.88 35.52
N ALA A 720 0.91 42.39 35.69
CA ALA A 720 1.94 41.77 36.53
C ALA A 720 1.64 41.87 38.03
N GLU A 721 0.76 42.79 38.44
CA GLU A 721 0.40 43.03 39.84
C GLU A 721 -0.77 42.15 40.33
N HIS A 722 -1.38 41.37 39.43
CA HIS A 722 -2.56 40.57 39.72
C HIS A 722 -2.25 39.08 39.59
N ASP A 723 -3.04 38.26 40.30
CA ASP A 723 -2.86 36.81 40.29
C ASP A 723 -3.67 36.17 39.15
N VAL A 724 -4.84 36.74 38.83
CA VAL A 724 -5.73 36.27 37.77
C VAL A 724 -6.15 37.43 36.88
N VAL A 725 -6.02 37.25 35.57
CA VAL A 725 -6.44 38.22 34.54
C VAL A 725 -7.55 37.61 33.70
N LEU A 726 -8.68 38.32 33.55
CA LEU A 726 -9.83 37.89 32.78
C LEU A 726 -9.95 38.73 31.52
N THR A 727 -9.98 38.08 30.36
CA THR A 727 -10.25 38.71 29.05
C THR A 727 -11.29 37.90 28.28
N THR A 728 -11.68 38.39 27.10
CA THR A 728 -12.73 37.74 26.28
C THR A 728 -12.22 37.34 24.90
N TYR A 729 -12.83 36.30 24.31
CA TYR A 729 -12.45 35.83 22.97
C TYR A 729 -12.43 36.92 21.88
N PRO A 730 -13.38 37.88 21.81
CA PRO A 730 -13.29 38.95 20.83
C PRO A 730 -12.16 39.97 21.10
N LEU A 731 -11.71 40.09 22.35
CA LEU A 731 -10.66 41.04 22.74
C LEU A 731 -9.26 40.44 22.61
N VAL A 732 -9.09 39.13 22.83
CA VAL A 732 -7.77 38.48 22.84
C VAL A 732 -6.99 38.70 21.55
N TRP A 733 -7.63 38.63 20.38
CA TRP A 733 -6.97 38.86 19.09
C TRP A 733 -6.77 40.34 18.78
N ARG A 734 -7.61 41.22 19.34
CA ARG A 734 -7.49 42.67 19.18
C ARG A 734 -6.32 43.22 20.00
N ASP A 735 -6.11 42.65 21.17
CA ASP A 735 -5.12 43.11 22.15
C ASP A 735 -3.90 42.18 22.23
N ILE A 736 -3.71 41.32 21.23
CA ILE A 736 -2.72 40.24 21.28
C ILE A 736 -1.29 40.76 21.47
N GLU A 737 -0.93 41.89 20.87
CA GLU A 737 0.41 42.47 21.01
C GLU A 737 0.71 42.85 22.47
N ALA A 738 -0.27 43.43 23.18
CA ALA A 738 -0.12 43.74 24.59
C ALA A 738 -0.11 42.47 25.44
N LEU A 739 -1.02 41.53 25.18
CA LEU A 739 -1.14 40.31 25.96
C LEU A 739 0.08 39.39 25.81
N ALA A 740 0.65 39.26 24.60
CA ALA A 740 1.81 38.42 24.31
C ALA A 740 3.14 39.01 24.81
N ALA A 741 3.18 40.30 25.17
CA ALA A 741 4.33 40.93 25.80
C ALA A 741 4.57 40.44 27.24
N HIS A 742 3.56 39.80 27.85
CA HIS A 742 3.65 39.20 29.19
C HIS A 742 3.79 37.67 29.11
N SER A 743 4.43 37.08 30.12
CA SER A 743 4.46 35.64 30.32
C SER A 743 3.51 35.24 31.45
N TYR A 744 2.78 34.14 31.27
CA TYR A 744 1.76 33.68 32.20
C TYR A 744 2.14 32.35 32.85
N HIS A 745 1.69 32.12 34.08
CA HIS A 745 1.84 30.81 34.74
C HIS A 745 0.88 29.80 34.12
N LEU A 746 -0.37 30.23 33.92
CA LEU A 746 -1.44 29.38 33.42
C LEU A 746 -2.26 30.15 32.38
N LEU A 747 -2.54 29.54 31.24
CA LEU A 747 -3.49 30.03 30.25
C LEU A 747 -4.71 29.11 30.18
N ILE A 748 -5.86 29.66 30.55
CA ILE A 748 -7.13 28.93 30.66
C ILE A 748 -8.07 29.40 29.57
N LEU A 749 -8.60 28.46 28.79
CA LEU A 749 -9.70 28.71 27.87
C LEU A 749 -10.99 28.15 28.47
N ASP A 750 -11.89 29.03 28.91
CA ASP A 750 -13.23 28.64 29.36
C ASP A 750 -14.22 28.58 28.20
N GLU A 751 -15.12 27.60 28.22
CA GLU A 751 -15.94 27.20 27.08
C GLU A 751 -15.07 27.08 25.81
N ALA A 752 -14.00 26.27 25.88
CA ALA A 752 -12.95 26.13 24.87
C ALA A 752 -13.48 25.76 23.47
N GLN A 753 -14.69 25.20 23.38
CA GLN A 753 -15.40 24.99 22.10
C GLN A 753 -15.65 26.28 21.31
N THR A 754 -15.55 27.46 21.95
CA THR A 754 -15.57 28.76 21.26
C THR A 754 -14.41 28.89 20.27
N VAL A 755 -13.32 28.13 20.48
CA VAL A 755 -12.12 28.06 19.66
C VAL A 755 -12.08 26.78 18.81
N LYS A 756 -13.24 26.28 18.39
CA LYS A 756 -13.37 25.05 17.59
C LYS A 756 -12.71 25.04 16.21
N ASN A 757 -12.32 26.22 15.72
CA ASN A 757 -11.64 26.38 14.44
C ASN A 757 -10.25 26.99 14.66
N ALA A 758 -9.22 26.17 14.49
CA ALA A 758 -7.81 26.57 14.56
C ALA A 758 -7.44 27.73 13.62
N GLY A 759 -8.14 27.89 12.49
CA GLY A 759 -7.92 28.99 11.55
C GLY A 759 -8.55 30.32 11.96
N SER A 760 -9.31 30.38 13.06
CA SER A 760 -9.91 31.62 13.53
C SER A 760 -8.86 32.57 14.11
N LYS A 761 -9.06 33.90 13.96
CA LYS A 761 -8.18 34.92 14.56
C LYS A 761 -8.02 34.73 16.07
N GLY A 762 -9.10 34.32 16.75
CA GLY A 762 -9.06 33.99 18.18
C GLY A 762 -8.15 32.81 18.50
N ALA A 763 -8.27 31.71 17.76
CA ALA A 763 -7.43 30.52 17.92
C ALA A 763 -5.94 30.79 17.66
N GLN A 764 -5.65 31.57 16.61
CA GLN A 764 -4.28 31.97 16.28
C GLN A 764 -3.70 32.90 17.35
N ALA A 765 -4.50 33.84 17.87
CA ALA A 765 -4.06 34.76 18.90
C ALA A 765 -3.72 34.05 20.22
N VAL A 766 -4.58 33.15 20.72
CA VAL A 766 -4.30 32.45 21.99
C VAL A 766 -3.04 31.60 21.94
N ARG A 767 -2.63 31.11 20.76
CA ARG A 767 -1.40 30.33 20.59
C ARG A 767 -0.13 31.16 20.70
N ARG A 768 -0.19 32.45 20.35
CA ARG A 768 0.94 33.39 20.46
C ARG A 768 1.28 33.76 21.90
N ILE A 769 0.38 33.49 22.85
CA ILE A 769 0.56 33.82 24.26
C ILE A 769 1.52 32.82 24.91
N ASN A 770 2.57 33.34 25.54
CA ASN A 770 3.53 32.53 26.28
C ASN A 770 2.98 32.15 27.66
N ALA A 771 2.78 30.86 27.92
CA ALA A 771 2.28 30.34 29.18
C ALA A 771 2.96 29.03 29.55
N ARG A 772 3.31 28.86 30.83
CA ARG A 772 3.96 27.63 31.35
C ARG A 772 3.02 26.42 31.26
N HIS A 773 1.78 26.60 31.69
CA HIS A 773 0.74 25.56 31.63
C HIS A 773 -0.48 26.04 30.85
N ARG A 774 -1.18 25.10 30.21
CA ARG A 774 -2.38 25.36 29.40
C ARG A 774 -3.52 24.44 29.83
N LEU A 775 -4.71 25.02 29.95
CA LEU A 775 -5.91 24.31 30.40
C LEU A 775 -7.11 24.71 29.55
N CYS A 776 -7.84 23.72 29.05
CA CYS A 776 -9.14 23.92 28.44
C CYS A 776 -10.24 23.49 29.41
N LEU A 777 -11.25 24.34 29.59
CA LEU A 777 -12.47 24.01 30.31
C LEU A 777 -13.63 23.95 29.30
N THR A 778 -14.33 22.83 29.26
CA THR A 778 -15.49 22.66 28.38
C THR A 778 -16.46 21.65 28.98
N GLY A 779 -17.76 21.80 28.72
CA GLY A 779 -18.75 20.75 29.02
C GLY A 779 -18.96 19.78 27.86
N THR A 780 -18.49 20.15 26.66
CA THR A 780 -18.76 19.45 25.40
C THR A 780 -17.50 19.51 24.55
N PRO A 781 -16.47 18.69 24.85
CA PRO A 781 -15.18 18.74 24.14
C PRO A 781 -15.31 18.41 22.65
N LEU A 782 -16.39 17.72 22.25
CA LEU A 782 -16.73 17.37 20.88
C LEU A 782 -18.21 17.74 20.64
N GLU A 783 -18.49 18.78 19.84
CA GLU A 783 -19.87 19.17 19.49
C GLU A 783 -20.28 18.64 18.11
N ASN A 784 -19.42 18.83 17.09
CA ASN A 784 -19.83 18.62 15.70
C ASN A 784 -18.92 17.68 14.91
N HIS A 785 -17.62 17.66 15.19
CA HIS A 785 -16.65 16.83 14.46
C HIS A 785 -15.30 16.76 15.21
N LEU A 786 -14.52 15.70 15.00
CA LEU A 786 -13.20 15.45 15.61
C LEU A 786 -12.17 16.55 15.33
N GLY A 787 -12.36 17.37 14.29
CA GLY A 787 -11.53 18.57 14.07
C GLY A 787 -11.59 19.61 15.21
N GLU A 788 -12.65 19.61 16.02
CA GLU A 788 -12.77 20.51 17.19
C GLU A 788 -11.87 20.02 18.33
N LEU A 789 -11.83 18.70 18.55
CA LEU A 789 -10.91 18.04 19.47
C LEU A 789 -9.45 18.31 19.06
N TRP A 790 -9.13 18.15 17.77
CA TRP A 790 -7.81 18.49 17.25
C TRP A 790 -7.44 19.96 17.50
N SER A 791 -8.38 20.90 17.29
CA SER A 791 -8.10 22.32 17.53
C SER A 791 -7.77 22.63 18.99
N GLN A 792 -8.40 21.93 19.94
CA GLN A 792 -8.09 22.04 21.38
C GLN A 792 -6.72 21.44 21.70
N PHE A 793 -6.42 20.24 21.19
CA PHE A 793 -5.12 19.60 21.40
C PHE A 793 -3.98 20.36 20.73
N ASP A 794 -4.20 20.96 19.57
CA ASP A 794 -3.21 21.81 18.90
C ASP A 794 -2.96 23.13 19.66
N PHE A 795 -3.88 23.57 20.53
CA PHE A 795 -3.63 24.65 21.49
C PHE A 795 -2.88 24.17 22.74
N LEU A 796 -3.27 23.01 23.29
CA LEU A 796 -2.71 22.47 24.53
C LEU A 796 -1.29 21.91 24.32
N LEU A 797 -1.14 21.08 23.29
CA LEU A 797 0.04 20.31 22.94
C LEU A 797 0.27 20.39 21.42
N PRO A 798 0.80 21.51 20.89
CA PRO A 798 1.04 21.68 19.45
C PRO A 798 1.85 20.52 18.87
N GLY A 799 1.40 19.97 17.74
CA GLY A 799 2.04 18.82 17.07
C GLY A 799 1.70 17.43 17.63
N PHE A 800 1.06 17.33 18.80
CA PHE A 800 0.72 16.05 19.44
C PHE A 800 -0.15 15.13 18.57
N LEU A 801 -1.10 15.70 17.81
CA LEU A 801 -1.97 14.97 16.89
C LEU A 801 -1.57 15.18 15.42
N GLY A 802 -0.35 15.66 15.17
CA GLY A 802 0.11 16.09 13.86
C GLY A 802 -0.62 17.33 13.33
N ASP A 803 -0.37 17.68 12.07
CA ASP A 803 -1.04 18.80 11.42
C ASP A 803 -2.51 18.49 11.08
N ALA A 804 -3.30 19.53 10.77
CA ALA A 804 -4.73 19.40 10.48
C ALA A 804 -5.05 18.47 9.31
N LYS A 805 -4.20 18.44 8.26
CA LYS A 805 -4.42 17.62 7.07
C LYS A 805 -4.14 16.15 7.37
N ARG A 806 -3.03 15.89 8.06
CA ARG A 806 -2.64 14.56 8.52
C ARG A 806 -3.68 14.01 9.48
N PHE A 807 -4.06 14.76 10.52
CA PHE A 807 -5.15 14.37 11.42
C PHE A 807 -6.46 14.08 10.68
N ALA A 808 -6.79 14.89 9.66
CA ALA A 808 -7.99 14.67 8.88
C ALA A 808 -7.94 13.37 8.07
N LYS A 809 -6.79 13.04 7.47
CA LYS A 809 -6.59 11.79 6.72
C LYS A 809 -6.55 10.56 7.64
N GLN A 810 -5.87 10.67 8.77
CA GLN A 810 -5.54 9.54 9.65
C GLN A 810 -6.62 9.21 10.66
N PHE A 811 -7.35 10.20 11.17
CA PHE A 811 -8.35 9.99 12.21
C PHE A 811 -9.72 10.45 11.75
N ARG A 812 -9.84 11.72 11.36
CA ARG A 812 -11.16 12.33 11.11
C ARG A 812 -11.96 11.63 10.01
N ASN A 813 -11.40 11.50 8.81
CA ASN A 813 -12.13 10.93 7.68
C ASN A 813 -12.44 9.43 7.89
N PRO A 814 -11.50 8.58 8.34
CA PRO A 814 -11.81 7.19 8.64
C PRO A 814 -12.88 7.02 9.71
N ILE A 815 -12.78 7.76 10.83
CA ILE A 815 -13.77 7.66 11.90
C ILE A 815 -15.11 8.26 11.46
N GLU A 816 -15.16 9.51 10.99
CA GLU A 816 -16.43 10.19 10.71
C GLU A 816 -17.16 9.69 9.45
N LYS A 817 -16.42 9.22 8.44
CA LYS A 817 -17.02 8.85 7.14
C LYS A 817 -17.03 7.35 6.88
N GLN A 818 -16.09 6.58 7.44
CA GLN A 818 -15.86 5.19 7.04
C GLN A 818 -16.26 4.15 8.08
N GLY A 819 -16.53 4.51 9.34
CA GLY A 819 -16.84 3.47 10.33
C GLY A 819 -15.69 3.07 11.24
N ASP A 820 -14.49 3.65 11.10
CA ASP A 820 -13.26 3.01 11.59
C ASP A 820 -13.11 3.09 13.11
N ARG A 821 -13.56 2.04 13.80
CA ARG A 821 -13.55 1.92 15.26
C ARG A 821 -12.15 1.83 15.85
N LEU A 822 -11.23 1.14 15.18
CA LEU A 822 -9.86 0.97 15.68
C LEU A 822 -9.11 2.29 15.72
N ARG A 823 -9.30 3.14 14.70
CA ARG A 823 -8.78 4.52 14.73
C ARG A 823 -9.46 5.37 15.79
N GLY A 824 -10.74 5.14 16.04
CA GLY A 824 -11.49 5.75 17.15
C GLY A 824 -10.88 5.43 18.51
N ASP A 825 -10.69 4.15 18.81
CA ASP A 825 -10.09 3.66 20.05
C ASP A 825 -8.66 4.13 20.22
N LEU A 826 -7.88 4.12 19.14
CA LEU A 826 -6.50 4.61 19.15
C LEU A 826 -6.45 6.10 19.48
N LEU A 827 -7.34 6.90 18.89
CA LEU A 827 -7.45 8.33 19.22
C LEU A 827 -7.90 8.53 20.68
N ALA A 828 -8.89 7.77 21.14
CA ALA A 828 -9.42 7.86 22.51
C ALA A 828 -8.32 7.55 23.55
N ARG A 829 -7.58 6.45 23.36
CA ARG A 829 -6.42 6.09 24.21
C ARG A 829 -5.35 7.17 24.20
N ARG A 830 -5.09 7.77 23.03
CA ARG A 830 -4.10 8.84 22.87
C ARG A 830 -4.48 10.09 23.67
N VAL A 831 -5.75 10.50 23.66
CA VAL A 831 -6.20 11.73 24.34
C VAL A 831 -6.53 11.54 25.82
N ALA A 832 -6.82 10.31 26.25
CA ALA A 832 -7.29 10.00 27.61
C ALA A 832 -6.42 10.54 28.75
N PRO A 833 -5.07 10.46 28.72
CA PRO A 833 -4.24 10.98 29.82
C PRO A 833 -4.36 12.50 30.05
N PHE A 834 -4.77 13.23 29.01
CA PHE A 834 -4.85 14.69 29.01
C PHE A 834 -6.29 15.20 29.13
N MET A 835 -7.26 14.32 29.37
CA MET A 835 -8.67 14.68 29.48
C MET A 835 -9.30 14.04 30.71
N LEU A 836 -9.83 14.88 31.60
CA LEU A 836 -10.68 14.43 32.70
C LEU A 836 -12.13 14.74 32.38
N ARG A 837 -12.97 13.71 32.29
CA ARG A 837 -14.39 13.83 31.99
C ARG A 837 -15.21 12.98 32.96
N ARG A 838 -16.21 13.58 33.57
CA ARG A 838 -17.16 12.94 34.50
C ARG A 838 -18.56 13.42 34.24
N SER A 839 -19.53 12.50 34.28
CA SER A 839 -20.95 12.83 34.10
C SER A 839 -21.63 13.19 35.42
N LYS A 840 -22.70 14.01 35.39
CA LYS A 840 -23.50 14.31 36.59
C LYS A 840 -24.04 13.04 37.27
N SER A 841 -24.45 12.06 36.47
CA SER A 841 -24.96 10.77 36.94
C SER A 841 -23.91 9.94 37.70
N GLU A 842 -22.63 10.06 37.33
CA GLU A 842 -21.54 9.34 38.00
C GLU A 842 -21.18 9.95 39.36
N VAL A 843 -21.19 11.29 39.48
CA VAL A 843 -20.50 11.97 40.59
C VAL A 843 -21.38 12.87 41.45
N ALA A 844 -22.63 13.10 41.07
CA ALA A 844 -23.53 14.02 41.77
C ALA A 844 -24.92 13.39 42.01
N SER A 845 -24.94 12.27 42.73
CA SER A 845 -26.16 11.56 43.18
C SER A 845 -27.12 12.44 44.00
N ASP A 846 -26.62 13.49 44.64
CA ASP A 846 -27.40 14.40 45.49
C ASP A 846 -28.19 15.46 44.70
N LEU A 847 -28.01 15.54 43.37
CA LEU A 847 -28.79 16.46 42.54
C LEU A 847 -30.24 15.96 42.42
N PRO A 848 -31.24 16.83 42.61
CA PRO A 848 -32.63 16.49 42.35
C PRO A 848 -32.84 16.00 40.91
N PRO A 849 -33.85 15.14 40.66
CA PRO A 849 -34.09 14.60 39.32
C PRO A 849 -34.44 15.72 38.34
N LYS A 850 -34.03 15.51 37.08
CA LYS A 850 -34.41 16.35 35.94
C LYS A 850 -35.43 15.57 35.09
N ASN A 851 -36.65 16.08 35.00
CA ASN A 851 -37.72 15.48 34.21
C ASN A 851 -37.86 16.23 32.89
N VAL A 852 -37.60 15.57 31.76
CA VAL A 852 -37.81 16.14 30.42
C VAL A 852 -39.15 15.66 29.88
N ILE A 853 -40.03 16.60 29.54
CA ILE A 853 -41.41 16.35 29.10
C ILE A 853 -41.58 17.02 27.73
N VAL A 854 -41.87 16.22 26.71
CA VAL A 854 -42.28 16.73 25.40
C VAL A 854 -43.78 16.99 25.43
N ARG A 855 -44.19 18.23 25.16
CA ARG A 855 -45.59 18.65 25.05
C ARG A 855 -45.88 18.99 23.59
N SER A 856 -46.56 18.07 22.92
CA SER A 856 -46.96 18.23 21.53
C SER A 856 -48.31 18.92 21.44
N VAL A 857 -48.48 19.83 20.47
CA VAL A 857 -49.73 20.48 20.12
C VAL A 857 -49.98 20.39 18.62
N GLU A 858 -51.22 20.13 18.21
CA GLU A 858 -51.59 20.07 16.81
C GLU A 858 -51.81 21.47 16.23
N LEU A 859 -51.41 21.65 14.97
CA LEU A 859 -51.72 22.88 14.23
C LEU A 859 -53.12 22.75 13.64
N GLU A 860 -54.00 23.68 13.99
CA GLU A 860 -55.41 23.67 13.54
C GLU A 860 -55.77 24.91 12.71
N GLY A 861 -56.86 24.77 11.94
CA GLY A 861 -57.49 25.84 11.16
C GLY A 861 -56.52 26.66 10.32
N SER A 862 -56.63 27.99 10.42
CA SER A 862 -55.86 28.91 9.57
C SER A 862 -54.34 28.85 9.76
N GLN A 863 -53.83 28.37 10.90
CA GLN A 863 -52.38 28.16 11.10
C GLN A 863 -51.90 26.91 10.34
N ARG A 864 -52.70 25.83 10.34
CA ARG A 864 -52.43 24.61 9.56
C ARG A 864 -52.38 24.91 8.06
N ASP A 865 -53.39 25.64 7.57
CA ASP A 865 -53.48 26.02 6.15
C ASP A 865 -52.26 26.86 5.72
N LEU A 866 -51.83 27.80 6.58
CA LEU A 866 -50.64 28.59 6.34
C LEU A 866 -49.38 27.73 6.33
N TYR A 867 -49.25 26.79 7.25
CA TYR A 867 -48.10 25.88 7.32
C TYR A 867 -47.99 25.05 6.05
N GLU A 868 -49.07 24.39 5.61
CA GLU A 868 -49.07 23.57 4.39
C GLU A 868 -48.80 24.39 3.13
N THR A 869 -49.36 25.61 3.06
CA THR A 869 -49.10 26.52 1.94
C THR A 869 -47.62 26.91 1.88
N VAL A 870 -47.02 27.26 3.01
CA VAL A 870 -45.58 27.61 3.09
C VAL A 870 -44.73 26.38 2.78
N ARG A 871 -45.06 25.21 3.33
CA ARG A 871 -44.33 23.96 3.11
C ARG A 871 -44.32 23.57 1.65
N SER A 872 -45.47 23.51 1.01
CA SER A 872 -45.60 23.15 -0.41
C SER A 872 -44.82 24.12 -1.31
N ALA A 873 -44.95 25.44 -1.07
CA ALA A 873 -44.23 26.45 -1.83
C ALA A 873 -42.70 26.38 -1.62
N MET A 874 -42.25 26.06 -0.40
CA MET A 874 -40.82 25.94 -0.11
C MET A 874 -40.23 24.62 -0.63
N ASP A 875 -40.95 23.50 -0.54
CA ASP A 875 -40.52 22.20 -1.07
C ASP A 875 -40.31 22.28 -2.60
N ALA A 876 -41.27 22.87 -3.32
CA ALA A 876 -41.15 23.08 -4.76
C ALA A 876 -39.89 23.91 -5.12
N LYS A 877 -39.66 25.03 -4.41
CA LYS A 877 -38.47 25.88 -4.63
C LYS A 877 -37.16 25.17 -4.29
N VAL A 878 -37.14 24.38 -3.22
CA VAL A 878 -35.96 23.61 -2.81
C VAL A 878 -35.64 22.53 -3.85
N ARG A 879 -36.64 21.78 -4.33
CA ARG A 879 -36.48 20.76 -5.38
C ARG A 879 -35.96 21.36 -6.69
N GLU A 880 -36.53 22.48 -7.13
CA GLU A 880 -36.08 23.19 -8.33
C GLU A 880 -34.61 23.64 -8.19
N ALA A 881 -34.23 24.22 -7.04
CA ALA A 881 -32.87 24.66 -6.80
C ALA A 881 -31.87 23.51 -6.74
N ILE A 882 -32.24 22.38 -6.13
CA ILE A 882 -31.39 21.16 -6.10
C ILE A 882 -31.21 20.62 -7.52
N ALA A 883 -32.28 20.55 -8.33
CA ALA A 883 -32.21 20.10 -9.71
C ALA A 883 -31.32 21.03 -10.58
N ALA A 884 -31.42 22.34 -10.38
CA ALA A 884 -30.68 23.32 -11.19
C ALA A 884 -29.21 23.49 -10.81
N LYS A 885 -28.87 23.42 -9.51
CA LYS A 885 -27.54 23.84 -9.00
C LYS A 885 -26.82 22.76 -8.18
N GLY A 886 -27.47 21.61 -7.94
CA GLY A 886 -26.99 20.56 -7.06
C GLY A 886 -27.16 20.91 -5.58
N LEU A 887 -27.20 19.87 -4.73
CA LEU A 887 -27.49 20.01 -3.29
C LEU A 887 -26.52 21.00 -2.61
N ALA A 888 -25.21 20.85 -2.82
CA ALA A 888 -24.18 21.64 -2.14
C ALA A 888 -24.30 23.17 -2.36
N ARG A 889 -24.87 23.62 -3.49
CA ARG A 889 -25.03 25.05 -3.81
C ARG A 889 -26.40 25.62 -3.42
N SER A 890 -27.32 24.78 -2.96
CA SER A 890 -28.70 25.17 -2.60
C SER A 890 -28.96 25.27 -1.09
N HIS A 891 -27.91 25.13 -0.26
CA HIS A 891 -28.00 25.15 1.21
C HIS A 891 -28.68 26.42 1.77
N ILE A 892 -28.42 27.59 1.19
CA ILE A 892 -29.00 28.86 1.69
C ILE A 892 -30.53 28.86 1.55
N LEU A 893 -31.05 28.36 0.43
CA LEU A 893 -32.49 28.28 0.18
C LEU A 893 -33.17 27.27 1.11
N ILE A 894 -32.51 26.14 1.36
CA ILE A 894 -32.99 25.12 2.31
C ILE A 894 -33.09 25.72 3.72
N LEU A 895 -32.06 26.44 4.18
CA LEU A 895 -32.07 27.08 5.50
C LEU A 895 -33.18 28.15 5.62
N ASP A 896 -33.43 28.92 4.56
CA ASP A 896 -34.54 29.90 4.52
C ASP A 896 -35.92 29.22 4.56
N ALA A 897 -36.10 28.11 3.83
CA ALA A 897 -37.31 27.30 3.86
C ALA A 897 -37.60 26.74 5.26
N LEU A 898 -36.59 26.10 5.87
CA LEU A 898 -36.70 25.55 7.23
C LEU A 898 -36.96 26.64 8.28
N LEU A 899 -36.33 27.81 8.13
CA LEU A 899 -36.55 28.96 9.00
C LEU A 899 -38.01 29.41 8.96
N LYS A 900 -38.60 29.54 7.77
CA LYS A 900 -40.00 29.96 7.60
C LYS A 900 -40.99 28.96 8.18
N LEU A 901 -40.76 27.66 7.97
CA LEU A 901 -41.61 26.62 8.56
C LEU A 901 -41.59 26.68 10.09
N ARG A 902 -40.41 26.81 10.68
CA ARG A 902 -40.25 26.94 12.14
C ARG A 902 -40.90 28.22 12.68
N GLN A 903 -40.86 29.31 11.94
CA GLN A 903 -41.59 30.54 12.30
C GLN A 903 -43.09 30.30 12.36
N VAL A 904 -43.68 29.61 11.36
CA VAL A 904 -45.13 29.30 11.36
C VAL A 904 -45.51 28.38 12.51
N CYS A 905 -44.67 27.38 12.85
CA CYS A 905 -44.90 26.52 14.02
C CYS A 905 -44.92 27.32 15.32
N CYS A 906 -44.01 28.28 15.49
CA CYS A 906 -43.95 29.13 16.68
C CYS A 906 -45.15 30.06 16.79
N ASP A 907 -45.34 30.93 15.79
CA ASP A 907 -46.50 31.81 15.68
C ASP A 907 -46.57 32.40 14.26
N PRO A 908 -47.74 32.38 13.58
CA PRO A 908 -47.92 32.95 12.25
C PRO A 908 -47.40 34.39 12.10
N ARG A 909 -47.50 35.22 13.14
CA ARG A 909 -47.08 36.63 13.12
C ARG A 909 -45.57 36.81 12.97
N LEU A 910 -44.77 35.76 13.18
CA LEU A 910 -43.32 35.80 12.93
C LEU A 910 -42.99 35.83 11.43
N LEU A 911 -43.91 35.38 10.58
CA LEU A 911 -43.75 35.42 9.14
C LEU A 911 -44.12 36.81 8.61
N LYS A 912 -43.17 37.50 7.97
CA LYS A 912 -43.36 38.86 7.41
C LYS A 912 -44.14 38.85 6.09
N THR A 913 -45.34 38.28 6.08
CA THR A 913 -46.22 38.19 4.91
C THR A 913 -47.62 38.70 5.26
N THR A 914 -48.27 39.42 4.34
CA THR A 914 -49.61 39.99 4.53
C THR A 914 -50.70 38.96 4.87
N THR A 915 -50.56 37.72 4.37
CA THR A 915 -51.45 36.60 4.72
C THR A 915 -51.25 36.12 6.16
N ALA A 916 -50.00 36.07 6.62
CA ALA A 916 -49.66 35.58 7.96
C ALA A 916 -50.09 36.55 9.06
N THR A 917 -50.08 37.86 8.80
CA THR A 917 -50.62 38.88 9.71
C THR A 917 -52.14 38.83 9.91
N ARG A 918 -52.87 38.09 9.06
CA ARG A 918 -54.34 37.90 9.20
C ARG A 918 -54.71 36.70 10.05
N VAL A 919 -53.79 35.76 10.27
CA VAL A 919 -53.99 34.62 11.16
C VAL A 919 -53.88 35.11 12.60
N LYS A 920 -54.91 34.89 13.40
CA LYS A 920 -54.95 35.27 14.82
C LYS A 920 -54.70 34.03 15.69
N GLY A 921 -53.82 34.16 16.67
CA GLY A 921 -53.48 33.07 17.60
C GLY A 921 -52.35 32.18 17.09
N GLY A 922 -51.88 31.29 17.95
CA GLY A 922 -50.81 30.35 17.65
C GLY A 922 -50.83 29.20 18.65
N ALA A 923 -50.99 27.97 18.18
CA ALA A 923 -51.26 26.80 19.01
C ALA A 923 -50.29 26.62 20.18
N LYS A 924 -48.97 26.86 19.97
CA LYS A 924 -47.97 26.79 21.04
C LYS A 924 -48.03 27.95 22.03
N LEU A 925 -48.38 29.16 21.57
CA LEU A 925 -48.56 30.30 22.47
C LEU A 925 -49.78 30.10 23.35
N ASP A 926 -50.86 29.56 22.79
CA ASP A 926 -52.07 29.26 23.54
C ASP A 926 -51.79 28.19 24.61
N LEU A 927 -51.12 27.08 24.23
CA LEU A 927 -50.64 26.07 25.19
C LEU A 927 -49.73 26.65 26.29
N LEU A 928 -48.80 27.54 25.93
CA LEU A 928 -47.93 28.18 26.92
C LEU A 928 -48.75 29.02 27.91
N MET A 929 -49.76 29.74 27.43
CA MET A 929 -50.59 30.60 28.27
C MET A 929 -51.62 29.83 29.10
N GLU A 930 -51.93 28.58 28.74
CA GLU A 930 -52.64 27.63 29.62
C GLU A 930 -51.73 27.14 30.75
N MET A 931 -50.47 26.80 30.44
CA MET A 931 -49.53 26.24 31.41
C MET A 931 -48.97 27.27 32.41
N LEU A 932 -48.62 28.48 31.95
CA LEU A 932 -47.88 29.44 32.77
C LEU A 932 -48.64 29.91 34.03
N PRO A 933 -49.93 30.29 33.97
CA PRO A 933 -50.67 30.70 35.16
C PRO A 933 -50.70 29.62 36.25
N GLU A 934 -51.00 28.37 35.88
CA GLU A 934 -51.06 27.24 36.82
C GLU A 934 -49.70 27.00 37.50
N LEU A 935 -48.61 26.99 36.73
CA LEU A 935 -47.26 26.79 37.27
C LEU A 935 -46.85 27.94 38.21
N VAL A 936 -47.23 29.19 37.90
CA VAL A 936 -46.95 30.35 38.76
C VAL A 936 -47.78 30.30 40.05
N GLU A 937 -49.04 29.87 39.99
CA GLU A 937 -49.89 29.66 41.17
C GLU A 937 -49.35 28.56 42.10
N GLU A 938 -48.72 27.52 41.54
CA GLU A 938 -47.97 26.50 42.29
C GLU A 938 -46.68 27.05 42.94
N GLY A 939 -46.35 28.32 42.71
CA GLY A 939 -45.17 28.98 43.26
C GLY A 939 -43.87 28.68 42.52
N ARG A 940 -43.95 28.09 41.32
CA ARG A 940 -42.78 27.74 40.51
C ARG A 940 -42.12 28.97 39.90
N ARG A 941 -40.82 28.83 39.60
CA ARG A 941 -40.03 29.87 38.93
C ARG A 941 -39.56 29.36 37.57
N ILE A 942 -39.93 30.09 36.52
CA ILE A 942 -39.98 29.57 35.17
C ILE A 942 -39.01 30.32 34.26
N LEU A 943 -38.17 29.56 33.53
CA LEU A 943 -37.37 30.07 32.42
C LEU A 943 -38.05 29.73 31.10
N VAL A 944 -38.36 30.73 30.28
CA VAL A 944 -38.92 30.50 28.93
C VAL A 944 -37.86 30.85 27.90
N PHE A 945 -37.42 29.84 27.15
CA PHE A 945 -36.43 29.97 26.09
C PHE A 945 -37.07 29.99 24.71
N SER A 946 -36.62 30.92 23.87
CA SER A 946 -36.91 30.92 22.43
C SER A 946 -35.68 31.35 21.63
N GLN A 947 -35.50 30.80 20.43
CA GLN A 947 -34.48 31.30 19.50
C GLN A 947 -34.88 32.63 18.85
N PHE A 948 -36.17 32.93 18.80
CA PHE A 948 -36.73 34.09 18.11
C PHE A 948 -37.04 35.21 19.11
N VAL A 949 -36.27 36.30 19.09
CA VAL A 949 -36.53 37.46 19.97
C VAL A 949 -37.94 38.02 19.75
N ALA A 950 -38.40 38.08 18.50
CA ALA A 950 -39.77 38.49 18.17
C ALA A 950 -40.84 37.58 18.81
N MET A 951 -40.54 36.30 19.05
CA MET A 951 -41.47 35.41 19.77
C MET A 951 -41.50 35.74 21.26
N LEU A 952 -40.35 36.05 21.87
CA LEU A 952 -40.31 36.53 23.25
C LEU A 952 -41.12 37.83 23.41
N ASP A 953 -41.09 38.72 22.41
CA ASP A 953 -41.92 39.94 22.42
C ASP A 953 -43.42 39.62 22.35
N LEU A 954 -43.82 38.58 21.62
CA LEU A 954 -45.22 38.12 21.57
C LEU A 954 -45.66 37.45 22.87
N ILE A 955 -44.78 36.66 23.49
CA ILE A 955 -45.03 36.04 24.80
C ILE A 955 -45.14 37.13 25.87
N ALA A 956 -44.25 38.12 25.86
CA ALA A 956 -44.30 39.28 26.76
C ALA A 956 -45.64 40.00 26.68
N GLN A 957 -46.14 40.28 25.46
CA GLN A 957 -47.47 40.88 25.26
C GLN A 957 -48.63 40.00 25.78
N ALA A 958 -48.49 38.68 25.69
CA ALA A 958 -49.50 37.76 26.22
C ALA A 958 -49.47 37.74 27.75
N LEU A 959 -48.29 37.76 28.36
CA LEU A 959 -48.12 37.87 29.82
C LEU A 959 -48.65 39.19 30.37
N ASP A 960 -48.41 40.31 29.68
CA ASP A 960 -48.94 41.63 30.04
C ASP A 960 -50.49 41.63 30.06
N LYS A 961 -51.14 40.96 29.11
CA LYS A 961 -52.61 40.87 29.04
C LYS A 961 -53.22 40.09 30.20
N VAL A 962 -52.51 39.07 30.69
CA VAL A 962 -52.95 38.22 31.81
C VAL A 962 -52.44 38.77 33.16
N GLY A 963 -51.61 39.82 33.15
CA GLY A 963 -51.09 40.46 34.35
C GLY A 963 -50.00 39.67 35.07
N LEU A 964 -49.30 38.76 34.37
CA LEU A 964 -48.23 37.96 34.95
C LEU A 964 -46.88 38.72 34.91
N PRO A 965 -46.22 38.96 36.06
CA PRO A 965 -44.93 39.66 36.07
C PRO A 965 -43.83 38.81 35.41
N TYR A 966 -43.01 39.45 34.58
CA TYR A 966 -41.86 38.79 33.94
C TYR A 966 -40.65 39.71 33.83
N LEU A 967 -39.51 39.10 33.57
CA LEU A 967 -38.26 39.76 33.20
C LEU A 967 -37.80 39.28 31.83
N THR A 968 -37.00 40.09 31.14
CA THR A 968 -36.54 39.77 29.77
C THR A 968 -35.03 39.91 29.66
N LEU A 969 -34.38 38.85 29.17
CA LEU A 969 -32.95 38.78 28.95
C LEU A 969 -32.63 38.38 27.50
N THR A 970 -32.23 39.37 26.70
CA THR A 970 -31.89 39.18 25.28
C THR A 970 -30.47 39.67 24.99
N GLY A 971 -30.05 39.53 23.72
CA GLY A 971 -28.75 40.06 23.28
C GLY A 971 -28.61 41.58 23.43
N GLN A 972 -29.73 42.31 23.45
CA GLN A 972 -29.76 43.78 23.56
C GLN A 972 -29.74 44.27 25.02
N THR A 973 -29.94 43.39 26.00
CA THR A 973 -29.87 43.75 27.42
C THR A 973 -28.46 44.24 27.77
N LYS A 974 -28.34 45.53 28.11
CA LYS A 974 -27.07 46.18 28.49
C LYS A 974 -26.61 45.73 29.87
N ASP A 975 -27.50 45.80 30.86
CA ASP A 975 -27.24 45.37 32.24
C ASP A 975 -27.89 44.01 32.50
N ARG A 976 -27.18 42.95 32.12
CA ARG A 976 -27.63 41.56 32.30
C ARG A 976 -27.58 41.14 33.77
N GLU A 977 -26.67 41.73 34.53
CA GLU A 977 -26.42 41.40 35.94
C GLU A 977 -27.63 41.78 36.79
N ALA A 978 -28.09 43.03 36.68
CA ALA A 978 -29.27 43.49 37.41
C ALA A 978 -30.53 42.65 37.13
N VAL A 979 -30.71 42.15 35.90
CA VAL A 979 -31.85 41.30 35.54
C VAL A 979 -31.75 39.92 36.21
N VAL A 980 -30.56 39.31 36.19
CA VAL A 980 -30.32 38.00 36.81
C VAL A 980 -30.48 38.09 38.33
N ASP A 981 -29.93 39.12 38.95
CA ASP A 981 -30.01 39.31 40.40
C ASP A 981 -31.45 39.52 40.86
N ARG A 982 -32.23 40.31 40.11
CA ARG A 982 -33.68 40.49 40.36
C ARG A 982 -34.44 39.19 40.25
N PHE A 983 -34.16 38.37 39.23
CA PHE A 983 -34.83 37.07 39.08
C PHE A 983 -34.48 36.10 40.21
N GLN A 984 -33.19 35.99 40.56
CA GLN A 984 -32.71 35.17 41.67
C GLN A 984 -33.33 35.61 43.01
N ALA A 985 -33.46 36.93 43.22
CA ALA A 985 -34.14 37.51 44.38
C ALA A 985 -35.68 37.31 44.39
N GLY A 986 -36.27 36.79 43.32
CA GLY A 986 -37.71 36.52 43.23
C GLY A 986 -38.58 37.71 42.82
N ALA A 987 -38.02 38.71 42.13
CA ALA A 987 -38.76 39.89 41.70
C ALA A 987 -39.84 39.60 40.64
N ALA A 988 -39.74 38.48 39.92
CA ALA A 988 -40.75 38.00 38.96
C ALA A 988 -40.69 36.47 38.86
N PRO A 989 -41.83 35.79 38.66
CA PRO A 989 -41.90 34.34 38.53
C PRO A 989 -41.41 33.82 37.16
N VAL A 990 -41.46 34.64 36.10
CA VAL A 990 -41.08 34.25 34.74
C VAL A 990 -39.89 35.07 34.24
N LEU A 991 -38.89 34.40 33.65
CA LEU A 991 -37.79 35.03 32.93
C LEU A 991 -37.76 34.56 31.47
N LEU A 992 -38.00 35.50 30.56
CA LEU A 992 -37.92 35.31 29.11
C LEU A 992 -36.47 35.44 28.66
N VAL A 993 -35.89 34.37 28.11
CA VAL A 993 -34.47 34.32 27.75
C VAL A 993 -34.30 33.94 26.29
N SER A 994 -33.58 34.76 25.53
CA SER A 994 -33.19 34.32 24.19
C SER A 994 -32.12 33.25 24.28
N LEU A 995 -32.23 32.18 23.49
CA LEU A 995 -31.36 31.02 23.65
C LEU A 995 -29.87 31.38 23.43
N LYS A 996 -29.57 32.39 22.60
CA LYS A 996 -28.21 32.98 22.48
C LYS A 996 -27.74 33.77 23.70
N ALA A 997 -28.64 34.43 24.41
CA ALA A 997 -28.31 35.17 25.63
C ALA A 997 -28.20 34.24 26.86
N GLY A 998 -29.01 33.18 26.89
CA GLY A 998 -29.05 32.18 27.96
C GLY A 998 -28.03 31.03 27.82
N GLY A 999 -27.52 30.78 26.61
CA GLY A 999 -26.53 29.72 26.37
C GLY A 999 -25.20 29.92 27.10
N VAL A 1000 -24.94 31.11 27.66
CA VAL A 1000 -23.57 31.51 28.01
C VAL A 1000 -23.46 31.93 29.48
N GLY A 1001 -23.02 31.00 30.32
CA GLY A 1001 -22.38 31.30 31.61
C GLY A 1001 -23.23 31.62 32.85
N LEU A 1002 -24.52 31.88 32.72
CA LEU A 1002 -25.31 32.42 33.82
C LEU A 1002 -25.68 31.35 34.87
N ASN A 1003 -25.81 31.78 36.13
CA ASN A 1003 -26.33 30.97 37.22
C ASN A 1003 -27.81 31.34 37.46
N LEU A 1004 -28.74 30.40 37.26
CA LEU A 1004 -30.20 30.61 37.33
C LEU A 1004 -30.88 29.55 38.20
N THR A 1005 -30.21 29.13 39.29
CA THR A 1005 -30.68 28.09 40.23
C THR A 1005 -32.01 28.38 40.92
N ALA A 1006 -32.48 29.63 40.97
CA ALA A 1006 -33.81 29.92 41.49
C ALA A 1006 -34.95 29.32 40.63
N ALA A 1007 -34.71 29.01 39.35
CA ALA A 1007 -35.72 28.37 38.52
C ALA A 1007 -35.77 26.86 38.75
N ASP A 1008 -36.97 26.33 38.91
CA ASP A 1008 -37.26 24.90 38.98
C ASP A 1008 -37.90 24.38 37.67
N THR A 1009 -38.35 25.28 36.81
CA THR A 1009 -39.08 24.94 35.59
C THR A 1009 -38.45 25.64 34.39
N VAL A 1010 -38.19 24.88 33.33
CA VAL A 1010 -37.59 25.34 32.07
C VAL A 1010 -38.52 24.97 30.93
N ILE A 1011 -38.93 25.95 30.13
CA ILE A 1011 -39.77 25.75 28.96
C ILE A 1011 -38.98 26.16 27.72
N HIS A 1012 -38.68 25.21 26.85
CA HIS A 1012 -38.19 25.46 25.49
C HIS A 1012 -39.38 25.62 24.56
N PHE A 1013 -39.63 26.85 24.13
CA PHE A 1013 -40.77 27.16 23.26
C PHE A 1013 -40.60 26.61 21.84
N ASP A 1014 -39.35 26.49 21.39
CA ASP A 1014 -39.01 26.00 20.06
C ASP A 1014 -37.73 25.16 20.07
N PRO A 1015 -37.72 23.99 19.39
CA PRO A 1015 -36.55 23.11 19.35
C PRO A 1015 -35.45 23.69 18.45
N TRP A 1016 -34.20 23.44 18.80
CA TRP A 1016 -32.99 23.91 18.12
C TRP A 1016 -32.15 22.74 17.61
N TRP A 1017 -31.70 22.77 16.37
CA TRP A 1017 -30.80 21.77 15.74
C TRP A 1017 -29.61 21.18 16.54
N ASN A 1018 -29.12 21.83 17.60
CA ASN A 1018 -27.96 21.45 18.39
C ASN A 1018 -28.44 21.16 19.82
N PRO A 1019 -28.61 19.88 20.20
CA PRO A 1019 -29.12 19.50 21.52
C PRO A 1019 -28.19 19.97 22.65
N ALA A 1020 -26.88 20.11 22.39
CA ALA A 1020 -25.93 20.61 23.38
C ALA A 1020 -26.27 22.04 23.83
N ALA A 1021 -26.76 22.90 22.93
CA ALA A 1021 -27.14 24.27 23.27
C ALA A 1021 -28.40 24.32 24.16
N GLU A 1022 -29.39 23.45 23.90
CA GLU A 1022 -30.58 23.32 24.75
C GLU A 1022 -30.23 22.74 26.13
N ASN A 1023 -29.41 21.70 26.17
CA ASN A 1023 -28.93 21.08 27.40
C ASN A 1023 -28.13 22.09 28.22
N GLN A 1024 -27.25 22.86 27.58
CA GLN A 1024 -26.48 23.93 28.21
C GLN A 1024 -27.37 25.03 28.82
N ALA A 1025 -28.50 25.37 28.18
CA ALA A 1025 -29.49 26.32 28.71
C ALA A 1025 -30.30 25.72 29.87
N THR A 1026 -30.71 24.47 29.75
CA THR A 1026 -31.43 23.71 30.79
C THR A 1026 -30.60 23.52 32.05
N ASP A 1027 -29.33 23.14 31.86
CA ASP A 1027 -28.33 22.98 32.91
C ASP A 1027 -27.96 24.31 33.58
N ARG A 1028 -28.59 25.45 33.25
CA ARG A 1028 -28.47 26.71 34.02
C ARG A 1028 -29.34 26.70 35.28
N ALA A 1029 -30.47 25.99 35.24
CA ALA A 1029 -31.36 25.76 36.37
C ALA A 1029 -30.99 24.47 37.12
N HIS A 1030 -30.65 23.39 36.39
CA HIS A 1030 -30.21 22.11 36.97
C HIS A 1030 -28.70 22.12 37.29
N ARG A 1031 -28.35 22.77 38.40
CA ARG A 1031 -26.96 22.92 38.89
C ARG A 1031 -26.83 22.60 40.36
N ILE A 1032 -25.59 22.38 40.80
CA ILE A 1032 -25.24 22.27 42.22
C ILE A 1032 -25.70 23.54 42.94
N GLY A 1033 -26.49 23.35 44.00
CA GLY A 1033 -27.21 24.42 44.70
C GLY A 1033 -28.73 24.42 44.42
N GLN A 1034 -29.20 23.63 43.46
CA GLN A 1034 -30.62 23.35 43.26
C GLN A 1034 -31.09 22.32 44.28
N THR A 1035 -32.18 22.64 44.99
CA THR A 1035 -32.81 21.77 45.99
C THR A 1035 -34.14 21.17 45.51
N GLN A 1036 -34.70 21.66 44.41
CA GLN A 1036 -35.97 21.20 43.84
C GLN A 1036 -35.76 20.39 42.56
N ALA A 1037 -36.69 19.46 42.28
CA ALA A 1037 -36.71 18.73 41.01
C ALA A 1037 -36.92 19.71 39.84
N VAL A 1038 -36.11 19.57 38.78
CA VAL A 1038 -36.19 20.48 37.64
C VAL A 1038 -37.06 19.88 36.53
N PHE A 1039 -38.10 20.60 36.13
CA PHE A 1039 -39.02 20.20 35.07
C PHE A 1039 -38.68 20.93 33.77
N VAL A 1040 -38.47 20.17 32.70
CA VAL A 1040 -38.05 20.70 31.40
C VAL A 1040 -39.11 20.38 30.38
N TYR A 1041 -39.91 21.37 29.99
CA TYR A 1041 -40.93 21.24 28.97
C TYR A 1041 -40.36 21.62 27.61
N LYS A 1042 -40.53 20.75 26.60
CA LYS A 1042 -40.25 21.07 25.20
C LYS A 1042 -41.58 21.18 24.46
N LEU A 1043 -41.92 22.37 23.98
CA LEU A 1043 -43.16 22.59 23.23
C LEU A 1043 -42.91 22.31 21.74
N VAL A 1044 -43.77 21.48 21.14
CA VAL A 1044 -43.56 20.96 19.78
C VAL A 1044 -44.86 20.99 19.00
N ALA A 1045 -44.83 21.51 17.77
CA ALA A 1045 -45.95 21.34 16.85
C ALA A 1045 -45.93 19.91 16.24
N ALA A 1046 -46.96 19.11 16.54
CA ALA A 1046 -47.11 17.72 16.11
C ALA A 1046 -47.16 17.59 14.58
N GLY A 1047 -46.55 16.54 14.04
CA GLY A 1047 -46.45 16.26 12.60
C GLY A 1047 -45.58 17.23 11.80
N SER A 1048 -45.12 18.32 12.44
CA SER A 1048 -44.44 19.42 11.76
C SER A 1048 -42.93 19.22 11.65
N ILE A 1049 -42.25 20.21 11.08
CA ILE A 1049 -40.78 20.26 11.03
C ILE A 1049 -40.14 20.17 12.42
N GLU A 1050 -40.81 20.62 13.47
CA GLU A 1050 -40.28 20.62 14.84
C GLU A 1050 -40.14 19.20 15.42
N GLU A 1051 -41.12 18.33 15.18
CA GLU A 1051 -41.07 16.92 15.60
C GLU A 1051 -39.96 16.16 14.87
N LYS A 1052 -39.78 16.45 13.58
CA LYS A 1052 -38.69 15.88 12.77
C LYS A 1052 -37.32 16.33 13.26
N ILE A 1053 -37.18 17.58 13.69
CA ILE A 1053 -35.96 18.10 14.30
C ILE A 1053 -35.63 17.34 15.59
N LEU A 1054 -36.63 17.05 16.44
CA LEU A 1054 -36.44 16.27 17.66
C LEU A 1054 -36.02 14.84 17.38
N ALA A 1055 -36.68 14.15 16.44
CA ALA A 1055 -36.28 12.80 16.04
C ALA A 1055 -34.82 12.75 15.55
N LEU A 1056 -34.39 13.77 14.79
CA LEU A 1056 -33.00 13.92 14.36
C LEU A 1056 -32.03 14.22 15.51
N GLN A 1057 -32.44 15.01 16.51
CA GLN A 1057 -31.63 15.24 17.71
C GLN A 1057 -31.44 13.95 18.50
N GLU A 1058 -32.49 13.15 18.69
CA GLU A 1058 -32.44 11.88 19.41
C GLU A 1058 -31.56 10.86 18.71
N HIS A 1059 -31.70 10.73 17.38
CA HIS A 1059 -30.86 9.86 16.57
C HIS A 1059 -29.38 10.27 16.72
N LYS A 1060 -29.06 11.57 16.67
CA LYS A 1060 -27.70 12.09 16.90
C LYS A 1060 -27.20 11.89 18.33
N ALA A 1061 -28.07 12.07 19.33
CA ALA A 1061 -27.70 11.92 20.73
C ALA A 1061 -27.39 10.45 21.07
N ALA A 1062 -28.14 9.50 20.51
CA ALA A 1062 -27.88 8.07 20.62
C ALA A 1062 -26.51 7.71 20.01
N LEU A 1063 -26.21 8.26 18.83
CA LEU A 1063 -24.90 8.09 18.18
C LEU A 1063 -23.75 8.72 18.99
N ALA A 1064 -23.96 9.91 19.56
CA ALA A 1064 -22.94 10.61 20.36
C ALA A 1064 -22.71 9.96 21.74
N ALA A 1065 -23.74 9.34 22.33
CA ALA A 1065 -23.62 8.60 23.58
C ALA A 1065 -22.80 7.31 23.40
N GLY A 1066 -22.92 6.64 22.25
CA GLY A 1066 -22.05 5.51 21.86
C GLY A 1066 -20.60 5.89 21.57
N VAL A 1067 -20.29 7.18 21.33
CA VAL A 1067 -18.92 7.61 20.97
C VAL A 1067 -17.97 7.66 22.17
N LEU A 1068 -18.48 7.59 23.41
CA LEU A 1068 -17.67 7.49 24.64
C LEU A 1068 -17.78 6.12 25.31
N GLY A 1069 -18.44 5.17 24.63
CA GLY A 1069 -18.49 3.74 24.95
C GLY A 1069 -18.75 2.93 23.67
N ASP A 1070 -17.70 2.26 23.17
CA ASP A 1070 -17.65 1.22 22.12
C ASP A 1070 -18.27 1.44 20.72
N ASP A 1071 -18.96 2.54 20.42
CA ASP A 1071 -19.62 2.73 19.12
C ASP A 1071 -19.49 4.16 18.57
N ALA A 1072 -18.39 4.47 17.88
CA ALA A 1072 -18.17 5.77 17.26
C ALA A 1072 -18.39 5.78 15.74
N THR A 1073 -19.61 6.09 15.27
CA THR A 1073 -19.85 6.67 13.92
C THR A 1073 -21.24 7.28 13.74
N ALA A 1074 -21.30 8.61 13.51
CA ALA A 1074 -22.02 9.25 12.40
C ALA A 1074 -22.25 10.75 12.66
N LEU A 1075 -21.44 11.62 12.05
CA LEU A 1075 -21.71 13.06 11.95
C LEU A 1075 -21.59 13.49 10.48
N GLY A 1076 -22.61 13.10 9.69
CA GLY A 1076 -22.76 13.44 8.28
C GLY A 1076 -23.89 14.45 8.04
N LYS A 1077 -23.69 15.33 7.04
CA LYS A 1077 -24.66 16.32 6.55
C LYS A 1077 -25.92 15.63 5.99
N PHE A 1078 -27.07 16.32 6.05
CA PHE A 1078 -28.35 15.83 5.51
C PHE A 1078 -28.21 15.23 4.10
N GLY A 1079 -28.63 13.98 3.95
CA GLY A 1079 -28.80 13.33 2.66
C GLY A 1079 -30.05 13.84 1.92
N PRO A 1080 -30.21 13.45 0.65
CA PRO A 1080 -31.44 13.71 -0.11
C PRO A 1080 -32.70 13.14 0.57
N GLU A 1081 -32.58 11.96 1.18
CA GLU A 1081 -33.68 11.29 1.90
C GLU A 1081 -34.06 12.02 3.18
N ASP A 1082 -33.09 12.47 3.98
CA ASP A 1082 -33.35 13.29 5.17
C ASP A 1082 -34.09 14.58 4.81
N LEU A 1083 -33.70 15.21 3.69
CA LEU A 1083 -34.36 16.41 3.20
C LEU A 1083 -35.79 16.15 2.76
N GLN A 1084 -36.06 15.02 2.10
CA GLN A 1084 -37.41 14.63 1.72
C GLN A 1084 -38.29 14.43 2.96
N GLY A 1085 -37.76 13.76 3.99
CA GLY A 1085 -38.41 13.59 5.28
C GLY A 1085 -38.78 14.94 5.92
N LEU A 1086 -37.90 15.96 5.89
CA LEU A 1086 -38.18 17.27 6.48
C LEU A 1086 -39.37 18.02 5.83
N PHE A 1087 -39.72 17.73 4.58
CA PHE A 1087 -40.77 18.43 3.85
C PHE A 1087 -42.06 17.63 3.65
N GLU A 1088 -42.27 16.47 4.30
CA GLU A 1088 -43.56 15.77 4.19
C GLU A 1088 -44.72 16.58 4.80
N PRO A 1089 -45.94 16.45 4.25
CA PRO A 1089 -47.13 17.10 4.78
C PRO A 1089 -47.46 16.66 6.21
N LEU A 1090 -48.20 17.52 6.92
CA LEU A 1090 -48.81 17.18 8.21
C LEU A 1090 -49.74 15.95 8.02
N PRO A 1091 -49.73 14.98 8.96
CA PRO A 1091 -50.63 13.84 8.91
C PRO A 1091 -52.09 14.29 8.86
N GLU A 1092 -52.91 13.64 8.03
CA GLU A 1092 -54.36 13.85 8.03
C GLU A 1092 -54.90 13.46 9.41
N GLY A 1093 -55.52 14.43 10.08
CA GLY A 1093 -56.02 14.28 11.46
C GLY A 1093 -57.22 13.36 11.55
#